data_AF-A0A3N5KAN5-F1
#
_entry.id   AF-A0A3N5KAN5-F1
#
_cell.length_a   1.000
_cell.length_b   1.000
_cell.length_c   1.000
_cell.angle_alpha   90.00
_cell.angle_beta   90.00
_cell.angle_gamma   90.00
#
_symmetry.space_group_name_H-M   'P 1'
#
loop_
_entity.id
_entity.type
_entity.pdbx_description
1 polymer ?
#
loop_
_entity_poly.entity_id
_entity_poly.type
_entity_poly.pdbx_seq_one_letter_code
_entity_poly.pdbx_strand_id
1 'polypeptide(L)'
;MNSTNKATKRTKKIKEASPNPPRKTPRNNSIFFTAGEKLESYSLANQFAEHLEFSLVKDKTNATAYDVFQALAKSVRDRLVRNWLRTRDTYRKIEPKKVNYLSLEFLMGRLLGNALININRYDESWSLLKQLGYTLEDIREQEHDMGLGNGGLGRLAACFLDSLATLEYPAYGYGLRYEFGIFEQDIQNGYQVENPDSWLALGNPWELIRPDHSHRVKFGGSVAMETDDQGALKFKWENTEDITATAYDIPIPGYRNHTVNILRLWQARATRDFNLQYFNRGNYLAAVEQKFNSETISKVLYPNDQTSQGKLLRLKQQYFFVSATIQDILTIYKQQEPSLEHFAEKNAIQLNDTHPTLAIPELMRLLIDEEGFGWDRAWEITTATFGYTNHTVLPEALETWPVGLLQPLLPRHYQIICEINQRFLESVRAAKTCDDSAIERLSIFKENGQQEIRMANLAIVGSHSVNGVARLHTEILKNELFHDFYQCEPGKFFNCTNGITQRRWLTKANPFLAKAIMDRLGADFNLDLEVLRGLEKYSSNPEFQTLWQEARWINKQSLAKYAQSLEGIRMNVDSLFDTHVKRFHEYKRQLLNVLHVITLYTRMKMHPDQPHVPRTVIFGGKAAPGYDMAKLIIKLINSVAQTINNDPEVKNRLSLYFFKNYSVSLAERIIPASDLSEQISTAGYEASGTGNMKFALNGALTIGTMDGATIEMAEEIGRENMFIFGLSAEEVRSLRHGGYQPEKYYEENPELHLALNMIRDNYFNPNEPGLFAPIFNALVHGGDQYCLLADYAPYIKAQSDVEETYRNKPEWIRKSILNTARMGKFSSDRAIQEYAKFAWDIKPVKIELPEEERITPL
;
A
#
# COMPACT_ATOMS: atom_id res chain seq x y z
N MET A 1 -70.26 -64.15 -38.61
CA MET A 1 -70.41 -63.21 -37.47
C MET A 1 -69.22 -62.27 -37.48
N ASN A 2 -69.48 -61.00 -37.18
CA ASN A 2 -68.71 -59.82 -37.56
C ASN A 2 -67.44 -59.54 -36.72
N SER A 3 -66.62 -58.67 -37.33
CA SER A 3 -65.84 -57.56 -36.76
C SER A 3 -64.38 -57.76 -36.28
N THR A 4 -63.48 -57.55 -37.24
CA THR A 4 -62.37 -56.57 -37.28
C THR A 4 -61.97 -55.71 -36.05
N ASN A 5 -60.64 -55.62 -35.90
CA ASN A 5 -59.77 -54.42 -35.85
C ASN A 5 -59.24 -53.81 -34.53
N LYS A 6 -57.89 -53.90 -34.45
CA LYS A 6 -56.86 -52.85 -34.23
C LYS A 6 -56.59 -52.30 -32.84
N ALA A 7 -55.33 -52.55 -32.44
CA ALA A 7 -54.54 -51.88 -31.42
C ALA A 7 -54.45 -50.36 -31.61
N THR A 8 -54.37 -49.62 -30.50
CA THR A 8 -53.98 -48.20 -30.51
C THR A 8 -53.15 -47.80 -29.30
N LYS A 9 -52.04 -47.12 -29.59
CA LYS A 9 -51.08 -46.46 -28.70
C LYS A 9 -51.73 -45.36 -27.87
N ARG A 10 -51.35 -45.23 -26.60
CA ARG A 10 -51.62 -44.07 -25.74
C ARG A 10 -50.67 -42.91 -26.09
N THR A 11 -51.22 -41.79 -26.55
CA THR A 11 -50.56 -40.47 -26.55
C THR A 11 -51.30 -39.54 -25.58
N LYS A 12 -50.57 -39.03 -24.58
CA LYS A 12 -51.05 -37.98 -23.65
C LYS A 12 -51.02 -36.63 -24.40
N LYS A 13 -52.18 -36.00 -24.59
CA LYS A 13 -52.30 -34.57 -24.91
C LYS A 13 -52.26 -33.77 -23.60
N ILE A 14 -51.27 -32.89 -23.47
CA ILE A 14 -51.20 -31.86 -22.44
C ILE A 14 -52.19 -30.76 -22.84
N LYS A 15 -53.09 -30.38 -21.94
CA LYS A 15 -53.96 -29.20 -22.08
C LYS A 15 -53.13 -27.95 -21.79
N GLU A 16 -53.10 -27.03 -22.74
CA GLU A 16 -52.57 -25.68 -22.57
C GLU A 16 -53.32 -24.96 -21.45
N ALA A 17 -52.57 -24.49 -20.45
CA ALA A 17 -53.05 -23.54 -19.45
C ALA A 17 -52.93 -22.13 -20.04
N SER A 18 -54.04 -21.39 -20.00
CA SER A 18 -54.13 -19.99 -20.42
C SER A 18 -53.19 -19.10 -19.58
N PRO A 19 -52.50 -18.11 -20.17
CA PRO A 19 -51.65 -17.20 -19.42
C PRO A 19 -52.51 -16.26 -18.59
N ASN A 20 -52.21 -16.17 -17.28
CA ASN A 20 -52.78 -15.15 -16.40
C ASN A 20 -52.50 -13.75 -16.98
N PRO A 21 -53.46 -12.80 -16.90
CA PRO A 21 -53.23 -11.44 -17.35
C PRO A 21 -52.16 -10.78 -16.45
N PRO A 22 -51.27 -9.94 -17.01
CA PRO A 22 -50.21 -9.33 -16.22
C PRO A 22 -50.82 -8.40 -15.17
N ARG A 23 -50.46 -8.61 -13.90
CA ARG A 23 -50.71 -7.64 -12.83
C ARG A 23 -50.09 -6.32 -13.26
N LYS A 24 -50.94 -5.30 -13.46
CA LYS A 24 -50.52 -3.90 -13.60
C LYS A 24 -50.01 -3.40 -12.25
N THR A 25 -48.74 -3.64 -11.96
CA THR A 25 -47.97 -2.84 -11.01
C THR A 25 -47.41 -1.60 -11.73
N PRO A 26 -47.19 -0.46 -11.05
CA PRO A 26 -46.55 0.70 -11.68
C PRO A 26 -45.19 0.25 -12.19
N ARG A 27 -44.92 0.43 -13.49
CA ARG A 27 -43.64 0.06 -14.10
C ARG A 27 -42.57 1.02 -13.60
N ASN A 28 -41.93 0.69 -12.49
CA ASN A 28 -40.57 1.14 -12.29
C ASN A 28 -39.68 0.30 -13.22
N ASN A 29 -39.18 0.88 -14.32
CA ASN A 29 -38.33 0.19 -15.30
C ASN A 29 -36.90 -0.07 -14.79
N SER A 30 -36.62 0.22 -13.52
CA SER A 30 -35.31 0.00 -12.93
C SER A 30 -35.03 -1.49 -12.67
N ILE A 31 -33.79 -1.91 -12.94
CA ILE A 31 -33.31 -3.26 -12.60
C ILE A 31 -32.99 -3.41 -11.11
N PHE A 32 -33.04 -2.32 -10.33
CA PHE A 32 -32.69 -2.33 -8.91
C PHE A 32 -33.93 -2.49 -8.04
N PHE A 33 -33.88 -3.43 -7.09
CA PHE A 33 -35.01 -3.74 -6.20
C PHE A 33 -35.47 -2.59 -5.31
N THR A 34 -34.58 -1.65 -5.00
CA THR A 34 -34.89 -0.50 -4.12
C THR A 34 -35.13 0.78 -4.90
N ALA A 35 -35.28 0.72 -6.23
CA ALA A 35 -35.60 1.90 -7.01
C ALA A 35 -37.03 2.35 -6.75
N GLY A 36 -37.25 3.66 -6.59
CA GLY A 36 -38.56 4.25 -6.32
C GLY A 36 -39.05 4.09 -4.87
N GLU A 37 -38.24 3.51 -3.98
CA GLU A 37 -38.49 3.56 -2.54
C GLU A 37 -38.36 5.00 -2.02
N LYS A 38 -39.15 5.37 -1.01
CA LYS A 38 -39.07 6.71 -0.41
C LYS A 38 -37.76 6.86 0.37
N LEU A 39 -37.12 8.04 0.31
CA LEU A 39 -35.84 8.29 0.98
C LEU A 39 -35.88 7.98 2.48
N GLU A 40 -37.01 8.27 3.15
CA GLU A 40 -37.19 8.03 4.57
C GLU A 40 -37.06 6.54 4.94
N SER A 41 -37.49 5.63 4.06
CA SER A 41 -37.45 4.18 4.31
C SER A 41 -36.02 3.63 4.35
N TYR A 42 -35.04 4.39 3.86
CA TYR A 42 -33.63 4.01 3.88
C TYR A 42 -32.71 5.15 4.35
N SER A 43 -33.21 6.06 5.18
CA SER A 43 -32.39 7.10 5.81
C SER A 43 -31.23 6.49 6.63
N LEU A 44 -30.19 7.28 6.91
CA LEU A 44 -29.02 6.77 7.65
C LEU A 44 -29.42 6.34 9.06
N ALA A 45 -30.27 7.14 9.70
CA ALA A 45 -30.83 6.83 11.01
C ALA A 45 -31.66 5.53 11.01
N ASN A 46 -32.51 5.32 9.99
CA ASN A 46 -33.32 4.09 9.92
C ASN A 46 -32.46 2.85 9.73
N GLN A 47 -31.54 2.85 8.75
CA GLN A 47 -30.67 1.70 8.52
C GLN A 47 -29.72 1.42 9.69
N PHE A 48 -29.25 2.47 10.37
CA PHE A 48 -28.47 2.34 11.59
C PHE A 48 -29.26 1.62 12.69
N ALA A 49 -30.51 2.01 12.92
CA ALA A 49 -31.39 1.35 13.87
C ALA A 49 -31.67 -0.11 13.47
N GLU A 50 -31.98 -0.36 12.19
CA GLU A 50 -32.24 -1.71 11.67
C GLU A 50 -31.01 -2.63 11.81
N HIS A 51 -29.79 -2.13 11.60
CA HIS A 51 -28.60 -2.94 11.83
C HIS A 51 -28.35 -3.23 13.32
N LEU A 52 -28.60 -2.27 14.21
CA LEU A 52 -28.54 -2.54 15.65
C LEU A 52 -29.54 -3.63 16.04
N GLU A 53 -30.81 -3.48 15.65
CA GLU A 53 -31.88 -4.38 16.09
C GLU A 53 -31.83 -5.75 15.39
N PHE A 54 -31.73 -5.78 14.06
CA PHE A 54 -31.88 -7.01 13.28
C PHE A 54 -30.56 -7.68 12.91
N SER A 55 -29.49 -6.91 12.72
CA SER A 55 -28.18 -7.49 12.37
C SER A 55 -27.31 -7.82 13.59
N LEU A 56 -27.48 -7.10 14.69
CA LEU A 56 -26.66 -7.24 15.91
C LEU A 56 -27.46 -7.69 17.13
N VAL A 57 -28.80 -7.70 17.05
CA VAL A 57 -29.69 -8.11 18.14
C VAL A 57 -29.45 -7.26 19.39
N LYS A 58 -29.44 -5.95 19.20
CA LYS A 58 -29.21 -4.94 20.25
C LYS A 58 -30.39 -4.01 20.39
N ASP A 59 -30.58 -3.54 21.61
CA ASP A 59 -31.51 -2.48 21.96
C ASP A 59 -30.75 -1.31 22.63
N LYS A 60 -31.48 -0.24 22.96
CA LYS A 60 -30.89 0.98 23.56
C LYS A 60 -30.28 0.76 24.95
N THR A 61 -30.51 -0.38 25.59
CA THR A 61 -30.02 -0.69 26.94
C THR A 61 -28.74 -1.54 26.94
N ASN A 62 -28.40 -2.21 25.83
CA ASN A 62 -27.29 -3.17 25.78
C ASN A 62 -26.29 -2.97 24.62
N ALA A 63 -26.46 -1.93 23.80
CA ALA A 63 -25.55 -1.61 22.70
C ALA A 63 -24.19 -1.10 23.23
N THR A 64 -23.11 -1.78 22.85
CA THR A 64 -21.74 -1.35 23.12
C THR A 64 -21.24 -0.36 22.06
N ALA A 65 -20.13 0.34 22.32
CA ALA A 65 -19.48 1.18 21.31
C ALA A 65 -19.10 0.39 20.04
N TYR A 66 -18.67 -0.86 20.19
CA TYR A 66 -18.37 -1.73 19.06
C TYR A 66 -19.62 -2.09 18.24
N ASP A 67 -20.76 -2.35 18.91
CA ASP A 67 -22.03 -2.60 18.22
C ASP A 67 -22.48 -1.36 17.42
N VAL A 68 -22.34 -0.17 18.00
CA VAL A 68 -22.66 1.10 17.33
C VAL A 68 -21.74 1.33 16.12
N PHE A 69 -20.44 1.05 16.24
CA PHE A 69 -19.52 1.07 15.12
C PHE A 69 -19.97 0.12 14.00
N GLN A 70 -20.26 -1.14 14.33
CA GLN A 70 -20.69 -2.15 13.37
C GLN A 70 -21.98 -1.74 12.65
N ALA A 71 -22.96 -1.21 13.37
CA ALA A 71 -24.21 -0.74 12.78
C ALA A 71 -24.00 0.45 11.84
N LEU A 72 -23.19 1.42 12.24
CA LEU A 72 -22.88 2.58 11.40
C LEU A 72 -22.08 2.18 10.15
N ALA A 73 -21.06 1.32 10.30
CA ALA A 73 -20.27 0.83 9.18
C ALA A 73 -21.12 0.05 8.16
N LYS A 74 -22.01 -0.84 8.62
CA LYS A 74 -22.96 -1.55 7.74
C LYS A 74 -23.92 -0.58 7.03
N SER A 75 -24.44 0.42 7.75
CA SER A 75 -25.31 1.45 7.17
C SER A 75 -24.62 2.25 6.06
N VAL A 76 -23.36 2.61 6.28
CA VAL A 76 -22.53 3.29 5.27
C VAL A 76 -22.25 2.36 4.09
N ARG A 77 -21.85 1.12 4.35
CA ARG A 77 -21.62 0.11 3.31
C ARG A 77 -22.85 -0.11 2.43
N ASP A 78 -24.05 -0.17 2.99
CA ASP A 78 -25.27 -0.41 2.22
C ASP A 78 -25.53 0.72 1.20
N ARG A 79 -25.17 1.97 1.53
CA ARG A 79 -25.17 3.10 0.57
C ARG A 79 -24.11 2.92 -0.51
N LEU A 80 -22.91 2.49 -0.12
CA LEU A 80 -21.85 2.19 -1.07
C LEU A 80 -22.25 1.06 -2.02
N VAL A 81 -22.92 0.02 -1.54
CA VAL A 81 -23.41 -1.09 -2.37
C VAL A 81 -24.45 -0.60 -3.36
N ARG A 82 -25.34 0.32 -2.98
CA ARG A 82 -26.27 0.94 -3.92
C ARG A 82 -25.51 1.62 -5.06
N ASN A 83 -24.58 2.52 -4.75
CA ASN A 83 -23.78 3.22 -5.76
C ASN A 83 -22.94 2.25 -6.59
N TRP A 84 -22.33 1.24 -5.97
CA TRP A 84 -21.55 0.21 -6.65
C TRP A 84 -22.37 -0.56 -7.68
N LEU A 85 -23.61 -0.94 -7.36
CA LEU A 85 -24.50 -1.60 -8.32
C LEU A 85 -24.78 -0.71 -9.54
N ARG A 86 -24.89 0.61 -9.33
CA ARG A 86 -25.10 1.60 -10.40
C ARG A 86 -23.82 1.82 -11.22
N THR A 87 -22.67 1.93 -10.56
CA THR A 87 -21.35 1.95 -11.23
C THR A 87 -21.18 0.72 -12.13
N ARG A 88 -21.48 -0.47 -11.63
CA ARG A 88 -21.37 -1.73 -12.39
C ARG A 88 -22.35 -1.78 -13.56
N ASP A 89 -23.59 -1.34 -13.38
CA ASP A 89 -24.58 -1.29 -14.46
C ASP A 89 -24.17 -0.30 -15.56
N THR A 90 -23.68 0.88 -15.20
CA THR A 90 -23.13 1.85 -16.16
C THR A 90 -21.94 1.27 -16.92
N TYR A 91 -21.00 0.62 -16.23
CA TYR A 91 -19.85 -0.01 -16.88
C TYR A 91 -20.26 -1.17 -17.79
N ARG A 92 -21.34 -1.88 -17.47
CA ARG A 92 -21.90 -2.92 -18.36
C ARG A 92 -22.49 -2.35 -19.64
N LYS A 93 -23.12 -1.17 -19.57
CA LYS A 93 -23.76 -0.52 -20.72
C LYS A 93 -22.77 0.21 -21.64
N ILE A 94 -21.76 0.85 -21.06
CA ILE A 94 -20.77 1.66 -21.79
C ILE A 94 -19.57 0.84 -22.25
N GLU A 95 -19.26 -0.25 -21.53
CA GLU A 95 -18.11 -1.12 -21.79
C GLU A 95 -16.78 -0.37 -21.90
N PRO A 96 -16.43 0.47 -20.89
CA PRO A 96 -15.20 1.23 -20.93
C PRO A 96 -13.98 0.31 -20.75
N LYS A 97 -12.81 0.78 -21.20
CA LYS A 97 -11.54 0.19 -20.79
C LYS A 97 -11.35 0.36 -19.28
N LYS A 98 -10.95 -0.71 -18.61
CA LYS A 98 -10.78 -0.77 -17.15
C LYS A 98 -9.31 -0.98 -16.79
N VAL A 99 -8.87 -0.40 -15.68
CA VAL A 99 -7.58 -0.72 -15.07
C VAL A 99 -7.73 -1.76 -13.97
N ASN A 100 -6.88 -2.78 -14.00
CA ASN A 100 -6.76 -3.80 -12.97
C ASN A 100 -5.41 -3.60 -12.27
N TYR A 101 -5.45 -3.06 -11.06
CA TYR A 101 -4.24 -2.72 -10.30
C TYR A 101 -3.88 -3.87 -9.36
N LEU A 102 -2.80 -4.60 -9.67
CA LEU A 102 -2.38 -5.79 -8.93
C LEU A 102 -1.30 -5.40 -7.93
N SER A 103 -1.58 -5.60 -6.64
CA SER A 103 -0.62 -5.36 -5.56
C SER A 103 -0.72 -6.44 -4.50
N LEU A 104 0.43 -6.94 -4.05
CA LEU A 104 0.48 -7.91 -2.96
C LEU A 104 0.08 -7.29 -1.60
N GLU A 105 0.12 -5.96 -1.50
CA GLU A 105 -0.30 -5.21 -0.31
C GLU A 105 -1.21 -4.02 -0.63
N PHE A 106 -2.18 -3.77 0.27
CA PHE A 106 -3.04 -2.59 0.34
C PHE A 106 -3.12 -2.10 1.80
N LEU A 107 -2.34 -1.09 2.16
CA LEU A 107 -2.32 -0.55 3.51
C LEU A 107 -3.49 0.43 3.71
N MET A 108 -4.72 -0.08 3.77
CA MET A 108 -5.97 0.71 3.74
C MET A 108 -6.17 1.59 4.97
N GLY A 109 -5.77 1.09 6.15
CA GLY A 109 -6.14 1.66 7.45
C GLY A 109 -7.64 1.51 7.73
N ARG A 110 -8.14 2.25 8.71
CA ARG A 110 -9.58 2.35 9.00
C ARG A 110 -10.36 2.99 7.85
N LEU A 111 -11.54 2.45 7.53
CA LEU A 111 -12.36 2.90 6.40
C LEU A 111 -13.50 3.82 6.81
N LEU A 112 -14.09 3.70 8.00
CA LEU A 112 -15.33 4.42 8.36
C LEU A 112 -15.21 5.93 8.15
N GLY A 113 -14.19 6.56 8.74
CA GLY A 113 -13.99 8.00 8.59
C GLY A 113 -13.73 8.43 7.14
N ASN A 114 -13.05 7.60 6.35
CA ASN A 114 -12.76 7.90 4.94
C ASN A 114 -14.02 7.80 4.09
N ALA A 115 -14.81 6.74 4.30
CA ALA A 115 -16.08 6.53 3.62
C ALA A 115 -17.04 7.70 3.90
N LEU A 116 -17.20 8.09 5.17
CA LEU A 116 -18.06 9.21 5.58
C LEU A 116 -17.69 10.54 4.92
N ILE A 117 -16.39 10.84 4.79
CA ILE A 117 -15.90 12.03 4.08
C ILE A 117 -16.22 11.93 2.60
N ASN A 118 -15.89 10.80 1.96
CA ASN A 118 -16.07 10.63 0.52
C ASN A 118 -17.54 10.67 0.09
N ILE A 119 -18.47 10.16 0.90
CA ILE A 119 -19.92 10.21 0.58
C ILE A 119 -20.65 11.43 1.16
N ASN A 120 -19.92 12.38 1.78
CA ASN A 120 -20.47 13.59 2.41
C ASN A 120 -21.52 13.30 3.48
N ARG A 121 -21.24 12.37 4.41
CA ARG A 121 -22.15 11.95 5.50
C ARG A 121 -21.53 12.07 6.89
N TYR A 122 -20.41 12.77 7.01
CA TYR A 122 -19.70 12.93 8.27
C TYR A 122 -20.57 13.67 9.31
N ASP A 123 -21.10 14.85 8.97
CA ASP A 123 -21.87 15.70 9.89
C ASP A 123 -23.22 15.07 10.28
N GLU A 124 -23.88 14.39 9.34
CA GLU A 124 -25.10 13.62 9.61
C GLU A 124 -24.82 12.49 10.62
N SER A 125 -23.74 11.73 10.41
CA SER A 125 -23.35 10.64 11.31
C SER A 125 -22.95 11.16 12.69
N TRP A 126 -22.21 12.27 12.74
CA TRP A 126 -21.84 12.93 13.99
C TRP A 126 -23.07 13.38 14.77
N SER A 127 -24.02 14.02 14.10
CA SER A 127 -25.27 14.49 14.72
C SER A 127 -26.13 13.33 15.23
N LEU A 128 -26.26 12.26 14.43
CA LEU A 128 -26.97 11.03 14.80
C LEU A 128 -26.39 10.41 16.08
N LEU A 129 -25.07 10.18 16.10
CA LEU A 129 -24.41 9.57 17.25
C LEU A 129 -24.48 10.45 18.50
N LYS A 130 -24.32 11.77 18.34
CA LYS A 130 -24.42 12.73 19.45
C LYS A 130 -25.80 12.72 20.11
N GLN A 131 -26.87 12.61 19.33
CA GLN A 131 -28.24 12.48 19.87
C GLN A 131 -28.43 11.20 20.68
N LEU A 132 -27.66 10.16 20.39
CA LEU A 132 -27.67 8.87 21.09
C LEU A 132 -26.66 8.81 22.26
N GLY A 133 -25.93 9.89 22.52
CA GLY A 133 -24.94 9.96 23.61
C GLY A 133 -23.55 9.41 23.28
N TYR A 134 -23.25 9.17 21.99
CA TYR A 134 -21.93 8.72 21.53
C TYR A 134 -21.17 9.86 20.84
N THR A 135 -19.83 9.75 20.79
CA THR A 135 -18.97 10.60 19.95
C THR A 135 -18.54 9.82 18.71
N LEU A 136 -18.50 10.46 17.55
CA LEU A 136 -18.09 9.78 16.31
C LEU A 136 -16.60 9.39 16.37
N GLU A 137 -15.80 10.17 17.08
CA GLU A 137 -14.39 9.93 17.31
C GLU A 137 -14.18 8.59 18.04
N ASP A 138 -14.84 8.36 19.17
CA ASP A 138 -14.69 7.11 19.95
C ASP A 138 -15.23 5.89 19.18
N ILE A 139 -16.30 6.07 18.40
CA ILE A 139 -16.88 5.02 17.54
C ILE A 139 -15.91 4.64 16.41
N ARG A 140 -15.22 5.60 15.80
CA ARG A 140 -14.20 5.32 14.78
C ARG A 140 -12.99 4.57 15.35
N GLU A 141 -12.67 4.77 16.63
CA GLU A 141 -11.56 4.05 17.28
C GLU A 141 -11.86 2.56 17.51
N GLN A 142 -13.12 2.14 17.44
CA GLN A 142 -13.51 0.72 17.54
C GLN A 142 -13.12 -0.09 16.30
N GLU A 143 -12.83 0.59 15.17
CA GLU A 143 -12.41 -0.07 13.95
C GLU A 143 -10.95 -0.54 14.07
N HIS A 144 -10.66 -1.78 13.64
CA HIS A 144 -9.27 -2.26 13.55
C HIS A 144 -8.68 -1.86 12.19
N ASP A 145 -7.40 -1.47 12.14
CA ASP A 145 -6.70 -1.30 10.86
C ASP A 145 -6.69 -2.63 10.10
N MET A 146 -6.94 -2.61 8.79
CA MET A 146 -6.89 -3.83 8.00
C MET A 146 -5.44 -4.30 7.84
N GLY A 147 -5.15 -5.53 8.28
CA GLY A 147 -3.86 -6.20 8.12
C GLY A 147 -3.60 -6.61 6.68
N LEU A 148 -3.59 -5.67 5.74
CA LEU A 148 -3.50 -5.92 4.30
C LEU A 148 -2.24 -5.33 3.65
N GLY A 149 -1.38 -4.67 4.42
CA GLY A 149 -0.12 -4.12 3.92
C GLY A 149 0.89 -3.82 5.00
N ASN A 150 2.09 -3.44 4.57
CA ASN A 150 3.23 -3.15 5.43
C ASN A 150 3.73 -1.72 5.27
N GLY A 151 4.01 -1.29 4.03
CA GLY A 151 4.84 -0.12 3.78
C GLY A 151 4.30 0.93 2.81
N GLY A 152 5.22 1.67 2.21
CA GLY A 152 4.94 2.74 1.26
C GLY A 152 4.25 2.24 -0.01
N LEU A 153 4.59 1.05 -0.49
CA LEU A 153 3.99 0.42 -1.67
C LEU A 153 2.49 0.14 -1.44
N GLY A 154 2.14 -0.53 -0.36
CA GLY A 154 0.75 -0.79 0.00
C GLY A 154 -0.05 0.48 0.31
N ARG A 155 0.60 1.49 0.88
CA ARG A 155 -0.06 2.78 1.13
C ARG A 155 -0.29 3.59 -0.13
N LEU A 156 0.61 3.50 -1.11
CA LEU A 156 0.46 4.07 -2.44
C LEU A 156 -0.72 3.42 -3.16
N ALA A 157 -0.78 2.08 -3.20
CA ALA A 157 -1.90 1.33 -3.78
C ALA A 157 -3.25 1.78 -3.20
N ALA A 158 -3.32 1.95 -1.87
CA ALA A 158 -4.52 2.44 -1.21
C ALA A 158 -4.85 3.92 -1.52
N CYS A 159 -3.86 4.79 -1.74
CA CYS A 159 -4.10 6.16 -2.24
C CYS A 159 -4.59 6.16 -3.69
N PHE A 160 -4.04 5.29 -4.53
CA PHE A 160 -4.40 5.16 -5.94
C PHE A 160 -5.83 4.68 -6.12
N LEU A 161 -6.30 3.70 -5.34
CA LEU A 161 -7.70 3.27 -5.37
C LEU A 161 -8.68 4.42 -5.04
N ASP A 162 -8.34 5.24 -4.03
CA ASP A 162 -9.14 6.41 -3.65
C ASP A 162 -9.17 7.48 -4.76
N SER A 163 -8.03 7.75 -5.40
CA SER A 163 -7.93 8.66 -6.55
C SER A 163 -8.64 8.14 -7.80
N LEU A 164 -8.52 6.84 -8.12
CA LEU A 164 -9.22 6.20 -9.25
C LEU A 164 -10.74 6.36 -9.10
N ALA A 165 -11.28 6.13 -7.90
CA ALA A 165 -12.70 6.30 -7.63
C ALA A 165 -13.11 7.80 -7.67
N THR A 166 -12.27 8.69 -7.12
CA THR A 166 -12.53 10.14 -7.09
C THR A 166 -12.55 10.77 -8.48
N LEU A 167 -11.64 10.34 -9.35
CA LEU A 167 -11.54 10.77 -10.74
C LEU A 167 -12.46 9.97 -11.68
N GLU A 168 -13.32 9.11 -11.14
CA GLU A 168 -14.34 8.34 -11.87
C GLU A 168 -13.75 7.40 -12.93
N TYR A 169 -12.52 6.94 -12.75
CA TYR A 169 -11.88 5.95 -13.63
C TYR A 169 -12.38 4.53 -13.31
N PRO A 170 -12.81 3.74 -14.32
CA PRO A 170 -13.18 2.34 -14.13
C PRO A 170 -12.00 1.49 -13.67
N ALA A 171 -12.04 1.02 -12.42
CA ALA A 171 -10.90 0.32 -11.83
C ALA A 171 -11.27 -0.80 -10.86
N TYR A 172 -10.37 -1.79 -10.79
CA TYR A 172 -10.36 -2.87 -9.82
C TYR A 172 -8.98 -2.91 -9.15
N GLY A 173 -8.95 -2.95 -7.82
CA GLY A 173 -7.76 -3.37 -7.08
C GLY A 173 -7.81 -4.87 -6.84
N TYR A 174 -6.70 -5.58 -7.04
CA TYR A 174 -6.59 -7.01 -6.73
C TYR A 174 -5.45 -7.26 -5.75
N GLY A 175 -5.71 -8.03 -4.70
CA GLY A 175 -4.71 -8.45 -3.71
C GLY A 175 -5.09 -9.75 -2.99
N LEU A 176 -4.41 -10.04 -1.87
CA LEU A 176 -4.68 -11.19 -1.01
C LEU A 176 -5.36 -10.77 0.29
N ARG A 177 -6.28 -11.62 0.78
CA ARG A 177 -6.96 -11.43 2.06
C ARG A 177 -6.17 -12.11 3.18
N TYR A 178 -5.21 -11.41 3.76
CA TYR A 178 -4.40 -11.95 4.86
C TYR A 178 -5.20 -12.04 6.16
N GLU A 179 -5.15 -13.21 6.81
CA GLU A 179 -5.83 -13.42 8.09
C GLU A 179 -5.16 -12.68 9.24
N PHE A 180 -3.81 -12.61 9.25
CA PHE A 180 -3.01 -12.10 10.36
C PHE A 180 -2.06 -10.96 9.97
N GLY A 181 -2.34 -10.28 8.86
CA GLY A 181 -1.50 -9.21 8.33
C GLY A 181 -0.03 -9.57 8.23
N ILE A 182 0.85 -8.62 8.55
CA ILE A 182 2.28 -8.90 8.70
C ILE A 182 2.58 -9.37 10.13
N PHE A 183 2.30 -8.51 11.12
CA PHE A 183 2.28 -8.77 12.56
C PHE A 183 1.88 -7.46 13.30
N GLU A 184 1.35 -7.61 14.50
CA GLU A 184 1.23 -6.57 15.52
C GLU A 184 2.57 -6.46 16.28
N GLN A 185 3.12 -5.25 16.34
CA GLN A 185 4.41 -5.01 16.98
C GLN A 185 4.20 -4.66 18.45
N ASP A 186 4.81 -5.43 19.35
CA ASP A 186 4.97 -5.05 20.75
C ASP A 186 6.44 -4.74 21.06
N ILE A 187 6.68 -4.05 22.18
CA ILE A 187 8.02 -3.73 22.64
C ILE A 187 8.22 -4.31 24.05
N GLN A 188 9.10 -5.30 24.17
CA GLN A 188 9.41 -5.97 25.43
C GLN A 188 10.89 -5.84 25.74
N ASN A 189 11.23 -5.27 26.89
CA ASN A 189 12.62 -4.96 27.28
C ASN A 189 13.39 -4.16 26.20
N GLY A 190 12.68 -3.30 25.46
CA GLY A 190 13.20 -2.50 24.35
C GLY A 190 13.33 -3.23 23.02
N TYR A 191 13.07 -4.55 22.96
CA TYR A 191 13.08 -5.34 21.73
C TYR A 191 11.71 -5.36 21.05
N GLN A 192 11.71 -5.40 19.72
CA GLN A 192 10.52 -5.73 18.96
C GLN A 192 10.13 -7.21 19.17
N VAL A 193 8.85 -7.43 19.49
CA VAL A 193 8.20 -8.73 19.54
C VAL A 193 7.05 -8.74 18.54
N GLU A 194 6.99 -9.77 17.70
CA GLU A 194 5.97 -9.95 16.68
C GLU A 194 4.80 -10.81 17.19
N ASN A 195 3.60 -10.24 17.25
CA ASN A 195 2.34 -10.94 17.56
C ASN A 195 1.46 -11.05 16.30
N PRO A 196 0.54 -12.02 16.20
CA PRO A 196 -0.41 -12.08 15.08
C PRO A 196 -1.37 -10.88 15.06
N ASP A 197 -1.48 -10.18 13.93
CA ASP A 197 -2.42 -9.06 13.76
C ASP A 197 -3.83 -9.60 13.50
N SER A 198 -4.60 -9.82 14.57
CA SER A 198 -5.90 -10.52 14.52
C SER A 198 -7.07 -9.60 14.14
N TRP A 199 -6.89 -8.76 13.12
CA TRP A 199 -7.86 -7.74 12.67
C TRP A 199 -9.24 -8.28 12.27
N LEU A 200 -9.34 -9.59 11.98
CA LEU A 200 -10.58 -10.29 11.62
C LEU A 200 -11.27 -11.01 12.78
N ALA A 201 -10.74 -10.94 14.01
CA ALA A 201 -11.24 -11.71 15.15
C ALA A 201 -12.74 -11.48 15.44
N LEU A 202 -13.24 -10.27 15.18
CA LEU A 202 -14.65 -9.88 15.35
C LEU A 202 -15.38 -9.70 14.00
N GLY A 203 -14.78 -10.19 12.91
CA GLY A 203 -15.22 -9.95 11.55
C GLY A 203 -14.92 -8.53 11.06
N ASN A 204 -15.32 -8.25 9.82
CA ASN A 204 -15.12 -6.95 9.18
C ASN A 204 -16.41 -6.50 8.48
N PRO A 205 -17.02 -5.35 8.87
CA PRO A 205 -18.27 -4.91 8.26
C PRO A 205 -18.16 -4.59 6.78
N TRP A 206 -16.97 -4.25 6.27
CA TRP A 206 -16.79 -3.76 4.91
C TRP A 206 -16.69 -4.86 3.85
N GLU A 207 -16.28 -6.07 4.26
CA GLU A 207 -16.06 -7.19 3.35
C GLU A 207 -17.38 -7.84 2.91
N LEU A 208 -17.48 -8.13 1.62
CA LEU A 208 -18.56 -8.89 1.02
C LEU A 208 -17.97 -10.12 0.32
N ILE A 209 -18.24 -11.30 0.88
CA ILE A 209 -17.82 -12.57 0.27
C ILE A 209 -18.55 -12.80 -1.07
N ARG A 210 -17.81 -13.28 -2.08
CA ARG A 210 -18.30 -13.61 -3.43
C ARG A 210 -18.04 -15.07 -3.77
N PRO A 211 -18.82 -16.03 -3.24
CA PRO A 211 -18.63 -17.44 -3.55
C PRO A 211 -18.81 -17.75 -5.05
N ASP A 212 -19.64 -16.97 -5.73
CA ASP A 212 -19.88 -16.98 -7.18
C ASP A 212 -18.65 -16.56 -8.01
N HIS A 213 -17.68 -15.90 -7.39
CA HIS A 213 -16.36 -15.59 -7.94
C HIS A 213 -15.30 -16.45 -7.24
N SER A 214 -15.35 -17.76 -7.51
CA SER A 214 -14.34 -18.71 -7.04
C SER A 214 -13.59 -19.34 -8.21
N HIS A 215 -12.26 -19.32 -8.16
CA HIS A 215 -11.38 -19.81 -9.23
C HIS A 215 -10.47 -20.93 -8.74
N ARG A 216 -10.19 -21.91 -9.60
CA ARG A 216 -9.32 -23.05 -9.29
C ARG A 216 -7.88 -22.69 -9.67
N VAL A 217 -6.97 -22.71 -8.71
CA VAL A 217 -5.54 -22.48 -8.92
C VAL A 217 -4.82 -23.82 -8.82
N LYS A 218 -3.99 -24.13 -9.81
CA LYS A 218 -3.24 -25.39 -9.93
C LYS A 218 -1.78 -25.22 -9.48
N PHE A 219 -1.20 -26.25 -8.87
CA PHE A 219 0.22 -26.29 -8.50
C PHE A 219 0.83 -27.66 -8.82
N GLY A 220 2.14 -27.70 -9.06
CA GLY A 220 2.89 -28.92 -9.27
C GLY A 220 2.53 -29.62 -10.59
N GLY A 221 2.47 -30.95 -10.58
CA GLY A 221 2.06 -31.74 -11.73
C GLY A 221 3.10 -31.82 -12.86
N SER A 222 2.61 -32.11 -14.07
CA SER A 222 3.43 -32.34 -15.26
C SER A 222 2.75 -31.80 -16.52
N VAL A 223 3.53 -31.48 -17.55
CA VAL A 223 3.00 -31.03 -18.85
C VAL A 223 3.08 -32.17 -19.86
N ALA A 224 1.93 -32.59 -20.39
CA ALA A 224 1.83 -33.49 -21.52
C ALA A 224 1.76 -32.68 -22.84
N MET A 225 2.48 -33.14 -23.86
CA MET A 225 2.45 -32.55 -25.21
C MET A 225 1.69 -33.49 -26.14
N GLU A 226 0.70 -32.95 -26.84
CA GLU A 226 -0.07 -33.66 -27.85
C GLU A 226 -0.04 -32.85 -29.15
N THR A 227 -0.08 -33.53 -30.29
CA THR A 227 -0.30 -32.88 -31.59
C THR A 227 -1.75 -33.11 -31.97
N ASP A 228 -2.50 -32.06 -32.29
CA ASP A 228 -3.87 -32.20 -32.76
C ASP A 228 -3.95 -32.64 -34.23
N ASP A 229 -5.18 -32.90 -34.69
CA ASP A 229 -5.46 -33.37 -36.06
C ASP A 229 -5.02 -32.39 -37.16
N GLN A 230 -4.73 -31.12 -36.81
CA GLN A 230 -4.22 -30.10 -37.73
C GLN A 230 -2.70 -29.91 -37.65
N GLY A 231 -2.00 -30.71 -36.83
CA GLY A 231 -0.56 -30.63 -36.66
C GLY A 231 -0.10 -29.58 -35.63
N ALA A 232 -1.02 -28.93 -34.91
CA ALA A 232 -0.68 -27.94 -33.90
C ALA A 232 -0.32 -28.61 -32.57
N LEU A 233 0.71 -28.09 -31.89
CA LEU A 233 1.11 -28.54 -30.57
C LEU A 233 0.14 -28.03 -29.51
N LYS A 234 -0.41 -28.94 -28.71
CA LYS A 234 -1.24 -28.67 -27.54
C LYS A 234 -0.52 -29.13 -26.28
N PHE A 235 -0.63 -28.31 -25.23
CA PHE A 235 -0.03 -28.59 -23.93
C PHE A 235 -1.14 -28.81 -22.91
N LYS A 236 -1.08 -29.92 -22.17
CA LYS A 236 -1.99 -30.21 -21.06
C LYS A 236 -1.22 -30.23 -19.75
N TRP A 237 -1.63 -29.37 -18.82
CA TRP A 237 -1.07 -29.35 -17.47
C TRP A 237 -1.92 -30.22 -16.54
N GLU A 238 -1.36 -31.36 -16.15
CA GLU A 238 -2.06 -32.47 -15.50
C GLU A 238 -1.41 -32.85 -14.16
N ASN A 239 -2.13 -33.66 -13.36
CA ASN A 239 -1.67 -34.17 -12.06
C ASN A 239 -1.33 -33.07 -11.03
N THR A 240 -2.14 -32.00 -11.01
CA THR A 240 -1.91 -30.82 -10.17
C THR A 240 -2.54 -30.94 -8.78
N GLU A 241 -1.94 -30.23 -7.81
CA GLU A 241 -2.55 -29.91 -6.52
C GLU A 241 -3.36 -28.62 -6.66
N ASP A 242 -4.65 -28.67 -6.33
CA ASP A 242 -5.55 -27.56 -6.62
C ASP A 242 -6.15 -26.93 -5.37
N ILE A 243 -6.16 -25.59 -5.40
CA ILE A 243 -6.64 -24.73 -4.32
C ILE A 243 -7.71 -23.82 -4.89
N THR A 244 -8.78 -23.58 -4.12
CA THR A 244 -9.85 -22.67 -4.52
C THR A 244 -9.54 -21.26 -4.01
N ALA A 245 -9.58 -20.28 -4.90
CA ALA A 245 -9.51 -18.86 -4.56
C ALA A 245 -10.91 -18.27 -4.51
N THR A 246 -11.35 -17.82 -3.33
CA THR A 246 -12.66 -17.17 -3.16
C THR A 246 -12.48 -15.66 -2.98
N ALA A 247 -13.22 -14.86 -3.74
CA ALA A 247 -13.15 -13.41 -3.68
C ALA A 247 -13.88 -12.82 -2.46
N TYR A 248 -13.30 -11.76 -1.91
CA TYR A 248 -13.91 -10.84 -0.96
C TYR A 248 -13.78 -9.41 -1.52
N ASP A 249 -14.90 -8.73 -1.66
CA ASP A 249 -14.94 -7.37 -2.20
C ASP A 249 -15.08 -6.33 -1.09
N ILE A 250 -14.32 -5.25 -1.19
CA ILE A 250 -14.42 -4.04 -0.37
C ILE A 250 -14.76 -2.86 -1.29
N PRO A 251 -15.86 -2.13 -1.05
CA PRO A 251 -16.23 -0.98 -1.87
C PRO A 251 -15.31 0.22 -1.59
N ILE A 252 -14.84 0.88 -2.66
CA ILE A 252 -13.97 2.05 -2.62
C ILE A 252 -14.72 3.27 -3.19
N PRO A 253 -15.23 4.18 -2.33
CA PRO A 253 -15.96 5.36 -2.78
C PRO A 253 -15.04 6.47 -3.29
N GLY A 254 -15.45 7.13 -4.37
CA GLY A 254 -14.88 8.40 -4.81
C GLY A 254 -15.36 9.58 -3.98
N TYR A 255 -14.55 10.64 -3.89
CA TYR A 255 -14.90 11.85 -3.14
C TYR A 255 -16.01 12.64 -3.83
N ARG A 256 -17.16 12.77 -3.15
CA ARG A 256 -18.34 13.55 -3.56
C ARG A 256 -18.84 13.25 -4.98
N ASN A 257 -18.69 12.00 -5.40
CA ASN A 257 -19.27 11.48 -6.64
C ASN A 257 -20.05 10.18 -6.34
N HIS A 258 -20.60 9.56 -7.38
CA HIS A 258 -21.38 8.32 -7.26
C HIS A 258 -20.60 7.06 -7.67
N THR A 259 -19.31 7.21 -7.98
CA THR A 259 -18.45 6.09 -8.38
C THR A 259 -18.02 5.29 -7.16
N VAL A 260 -18.26 3.99 -7.20
CA VAL A 260 -17.71 3.03 -6.24
C VAL A 260 -16.98 1.93 -7.00
N ASN A 261 -15.65 2.01 -6.98
CA ASN A 261 -14.76 0.94 -7.44
C ASN A 261 -14.65 -0.14 -6.37
N ILE A 262 -13.93 -1.23 -6.65
CA ILE A 262 -13.74 -2.31 -5.69
C ILE A 262 -12.27 -2.68 -5.50
N LEU A 263 -11.96 -3.08 -4.27
CA LEU A 263 -10.79 -3.88 -3.93
C LEU A 263 -11.25 -5.32 -3.75
N ARG A 264 -10.75 -6.22 -4.61
CA ARG A 264 -10.99 -7.66 -4.56
C ARG A 264 -9.80 -8.36 -3.93
N LEU A 265 -10.06 -9.13 -2.88
CA LEU A 265 -9.06 -9.86 -2.12
C LEU A 265 -9.32 -11.36 -2.20
N TRP A 266 -8.29 -12.13 -2.54
CA TRP A 266 -8.41 -13.59 -2.63
C TRP A 266 -8.09 -14.26 -1.30
N GLN A 267 -8.98 -15.16 -0.87
CA GLN A 267 -8.73 -16.09 0.23
C GLN A 267 -8.53 -17.50 -0.34
N ALA A 268 -7.46 -18.17 0.10
CA ALA A 268 -7.23 -19.57 -0.21
C ALA A 268 -8.17 -20.46 0.61
N ARG A 269 -8.83 -21.39 -0.06
CA ARG A 269 -9.69 -22.41 0.53
C ARG A 269 -9.34 -23.79 -0.02
N ALA A 270 -9.42 -24.79 0.84
CA ALA A 270 -9.20 -26.17 0.44
C ALA A 270 -10.29 -26.62 -0.53
N THR A 271 -9.92 -27.42 -1.54
CA THR A 271 -10.91 -28.10 -2.40
C THR A 271 -11.67 -29.20 -1.67
N ARG A 272 -11.11 -29.69 -0.56
CA ARG A 272 -11.75 -30.62 0.39
C ARG A 272 -11.43 -30.16 1.81
N ASP A 273 -12.47 -29.77 2.55
CA ASP A 273 -12.31 -29.25 3.92
C ASP A 273 -11.92 -30.33 4.95
N PHE A 274 -12.30 -31.59 4.72
CA PHE A 274 -12.19 -32.65 5.72
C PHE A 274 -12.16 -34.05 5.12
N ASN A 275 -11.22 -34.89 5.57
CA ASN A 275 -11.19 -36.31 5.20
C ASN A 275 -11.76 -37.20 6.33
N LEU A 276 -13.02 -37.59 6.15
CA LEU A 276 -13.75 -38.43 7.12
C LEU A 276 -13.11 -39.81 7.32
N GLN A 277 -12.37 -40.35 6.34
CA GLN A 277 -11.71 -41.64 6.49
C GLN A 277 -10.54 -41.58 7.47
N TYR A 278 -9.71 -40.52 7.40
CA TYR A 278 -8.63 -40.32 8.37
C TYR A 278 -9.20 -40.06 9.78
N PHE A 279 -10.27 -39.27 9.87
CA PHE A 279 -10.93 -38.99 11.14
C PHE A 279 -11.50 -40.25 11.80
N ASN A 280 -12.23 -41.07 11.04
CA ASN A 280 -12.82 -42.32 11.56
C ASN A 280 -11.77 -43.37 11.94
N ARG A 281 -10.53 -43.23 11.45
CA ARG A 281 -9.37 -44.05 11.84
C ARG A 281 -8.59 -43.45 13.03
N GLY A 282 -9.09 -42.39 13.65
CA GLY A 282 -8.44 -41.71 14.78
C GLY A 282 -7.28 -40.79 14.40
N ASN A 283 -6.99 -40.60 13.11
CA ASN A 283 -5.94 -39.70 12.64
C ASN A 283 -6.50 -38.29 12.36
N TYR A 284 -6.79 -37.56 13.44
CA TYR A 284 -7.45 -36.26 13.37
C TYR A 284 -6.62 -35.18 12.68
N LEU A 285 -5.30 -35.19 12.83
CA LEU A 285 -4.41 -34.21 12.18
C LEU A 285 -4.39 -34.41 10.66
N ALA A 286 -4.22 -35.64 10.18
CA ALA A 286 -4.26 -35.93 8.74
C ALA A 286 -5.64 -35.66 8.11
N ALA A 287 -6.72 -35.69 8.91
CA ALA A 287 -8.06 -35.36 8.43
C ALA A 287 -8.22 -33.89 7.99
N VAL A 288 -7.35 -32.99 8.49
CA VAL A 288 -7.40 -31.54 8.23
C VAL A 288 -6.09 -30.97 7.62
N GLU A 289 -5.07 -31.80 7.43
CA GLU A 289 -3.74 -31.37 6.96
C GLU A 289 -3.78 -30.68 5.58
N GLN A 290 -4.52 -31.25 4.63
CA GLN A 290 -4.68 -30.65 3.29
C GLN A 290 -5.29 -29.25 3.39
N LYS A 291 -6.28 -29.08 4.28
CA LYS A 291 -6.91 -27.78 4.52
C LYS A 291 -5.90 -26.78 5.05
N PHE A 292 -5.10 -27.17 6.05
CA PHE A 292 -4.09 -26.31 6.64
C PHE A 292 -3.05 -25.85 5.60
N ASN A 293 -2.53 -26.77 4.79
CA ASN A 293 -1.53 -26.46 3.77
C ASN A 293 -2.07 -25.52 2.69
N SER A 294 -3.31 -25.71 2.24
CA SER A 294 -3.94 -24.83 1.25
C SER A 294 -4.22 -23.43 1.80
N GLU A 295 -4.79 -23.34 3.01
CA GLU A 295 -5.21 -22.05 3.60
C GLU A 295 -4.03 -21.20 4.08
N THR A 296 -2.85 -21.79 4.31
CA THR A 296 -1.63 -21.08 4.72
C THR A 296 -1.22 -19.98 3.74
N ILE A 297 -1.55 -20.12 2.46
CA ILE A 297 -1.26 -19.15 1.40
C ILE A 297 -1.80 -17.75 1.74
N SER A 298 -3.00 -17.63 2.31
CA SER A 298 -3.59 -16.32 2.64
C SER A 298 -3.54 -16.00 4.13
N LYS A 299 -2.61 -16.56 4.91
CA LYS A 299 -2.51 -16.27 6.35
C LYS A 299 -1.74 -15.01 6.68
N VAL A 300 -0.48 -14.91 6.22
CA VAL A 300 0.47 -13.87 6.62
C VAL A 300 1.06 -13.19 5.38
N LEU A 301 1.15 -11.86 5.42
CA LEU A 301 1.83 -11.04 4.43
C LEU A 301 3.35 -11.11 4.62
N TYR A 302 4.09 -11.35 3.54
CA TYR A 302 5.56 -11.47 3.54
C TYR A 302 6.08 -12.47 4.60
N PRO A 303 5.75 -13.78 4.47
CA PRO A 303 6.29 -14.79 5.36
C PRO A 303 7.83 -14.79 5.29
N ASN A 304 8.49 -15.13 6.41
CA ASN A 304 9.95 -15.19 6.46
C ASN A 304 10.49 -16.18 5.40
N ASP A 305 11.24 -15.66 4.44
CA ASP A 305 11.78 -16.37 3.27
C ASP A 305 13.28 -16.69 3.38
N GLN A 306 13.85 -16.59 4.59
CA GLN A 306 15.20 -17.09 4.86
C GLN A 306 15.29 -18.61 4.70
N THR A 307 14.18 -19.33 4.87
CA THR A 307 14.08 -20.78 4.70
C THR A 307 13.57 -21.16 3.32
N SER A 308 13.91 -22.36 2.83
CA SER A 308 13.40 -22.90 1.56
C SER A 308 11.88 -23.01 1.54
N GLN A 309 11.26 -23.39 2.66
CA GLN A 309 9.80 -23.44 2.82
C GLN A 309 9.16 -22.04 2.74
N GLY A 310 9.80 -21.03 3.34
CA GLY A 310 9.37 -19.64 3.24
C GLY A 310 9.39 -19.11 1.80
N LYS A 311 10.48 -19.38 1.06
CA LYS A 311 10.58 -19.06 -0.37
C LYS A 311 9.49 -19.74 -1.18
N LEU A 312 9.25 -21.04 -0.95
CA LEU A 312 8.19 -21.79 -1.62
C LEU A 312 6.80 -21.20 -1.34
N LEU A 313 6.52 -20.86 -0.08
CA LEU A 313 5.24 -20.26 0.31
C LEU A 313 5.03 -18.90 -0.37
N ARG A 314 6.06 -18.03 -0.39
CA ARG A 314 6.01 -16.73 -1.06
C ARG A 314 5.75 -16.86 -2.56
N LEU A 315 6.40 -17.82 -3.23
CA LEU A 315 6.12 -18.12 -4.64
C LEU A 315 4.70 -18.66 -4.85
N LYS A 316 4.22 -19.56 -3.98
CA LYS A 316 2.83 -20.05 -3.99
C LYS A 316 1.82 -18.91 -3.81
N GLN A 317 2.10 -17.96 -2.91
CA GLN A 317 1.27 -16.76 -2.70
C GLN A 317 1.15 -15.90 -3.95
N GLN A 318 2.28 -15.58 -4.57
CA GLN A 318 2.29 -14.78 -5.80
C GLN A 318 1.55 -15.48 -6.93
N TYR A 319 1.80 -16.78 -7.16
CA TYR A 319 1.10 -17.51 -8.22
C TYR A 319 -0.40 -17.66 -7.94
N PHE A 320 -0.78 -17.99 -6.70
CA PHE A 320 -2.18 -18.05 -6.28
C PHE A 320 -2.91 -16.74 -6.55
N PHE A 321 -2.27 -15.63 -6.16
CA PHE A 321 -2.78 -14.29 -6.38
C PHE A 321 -3.01 -14.00 -7.87
N VAL A 322 -1.99 -14.19 -8.72
CA VAL A 322 -2.09 -13.83 -10.13
C VAL A 322 -3.01 -14.76 -10.92
N SER A 323 -2.98 -16.08 -10.65
CA SER A 323 -3.84 -17.02 -11.38
C SER A 323 -5.31 -16.77 -11.09
N ALA A 324 -5.69 -16.59 -9.83
CA ALA A 324 -7.08 -16.22 -9.49
C ALA A 324 -7.50 -14.90 -10.15
N THR A 325 -6.60 -13.91 -10.14
CA THR A 325 -6.87 -12.58 -10.71
C THR A 325 -7.05 -12.62 -12.24
N ILE A 326 -6.16 -13.27 -12.97
CA ILE A 326 -6.27 -13.35 -14.44
C ILE A 326 -7.50 -14.15 -14.87
N GLN A 327 -7.80 -15.27 -14.20
CA GLN A 327 -9.02 -16.04 -14.44
C GLN A 327 -10.29 -15.20 -14.22
N ASP A 328 -10.31 -14.38 -13.16
CA ASP A 328 -11.44 -13.50 -12.87
C ASP A 328 -11.63 -12.39 -13.91
N ILE A 329 -10.54 -11.73 -14.32
CA ILE A 329 -10.57 -10.69 -15.35
C ILE A 329 -11.10 -11.27 -16.67
N LEU A 330 -10.61 -12.44 -17.10
CA LEU A 330 -11.08 -13.13 -18.30
C LEU A 330 -12.55 -13.53 -18.17
N THR A 331 -12.96 -14.07 -17.02
CA THR A 331 -14.35 -14.48 -16.77
C THR A 331 -15.29 -13.29 -16.85
N ILE A 332 -14.93 -12.15 -16.25
CA ILE A 332 -15.73 -10.92 -16.29
C ILE A 332 -15.81 -10.37 -17.72
N TYR A 333 -14.69 -10.36 -18.45
CA TYR A 333 -14.67 -9.90 -19.84
C TYR A 333 -15.58 -10.74 -20.74
N LYS A 334 -15.53 -12.07 -20.60
CA LYS A 334 -16.34 -13.03 -21.37
C LYS A 334 -17.84 -12.95 -21.14
N GLN A 335 -18.28 -12.30 -20.06
CA GLN A 335 -19.72 -12.01 -19.87
C GLN A 335 -20.24 -10.98 -20.87
N GLN A 336 -19.36 -10.17 -21.47
CA GLN A 336 -19.71 -9.12 -22.41
C GLN A 336 -19.28 -9.50 -23.84
N GLU A 337 -18.05 -9.96 -24.00
CA GLU A 337 -17.45 -10.33 -25.29
C GLU A 337 -16.86 -11.75 -25.21
N PRO A 338 -17.44 -12.73 -25.91
CA PRO A 338 -16.92 -14.11 -25.89
C PRO A 338 -15.48 -14.24 -26.42
N SER A 339 -15.06 -13.39 -27.37
CA SER A 339 -13.74 -13.47 -28.01
C SER A 339 -12.69 -12.62 -27.29
N LEU A 340 -11.52 -13.18 -26.99
CA LEU A 340 -10.41 -12.44 -26.33
C LEU A 340 -9.57 -11.59 -27.29
N GLU A 341 -9.95 -11.49 -28.56
CA GLU A 341 -9.19 -10.78 -29.60
C GLU A 341 -8.95 -9.30 -29.28
N HIS A 342 -9.92 -8.64 -28.64
CA HIS A 342 -9.87 -7.23 -28.25
C HIS A 342 -9.67 -7.05 -26.75
N PHE A 343 -9.07 -8.03 -26.08
CA PHE A 343 -8.92 -8.02 -24.62
C PHE A 343 -8.14 -6.80 -24.10
N ALA A 344 -7.01 -6.48 -24.73
CA ALA A 344 -6.14 -5.36 -24.35
C ALA A 344 -6.78 -3.98 -24.57
N GLU A 345 -7.76 -3.87 -25.46
CA GLU A 345 -8.51 -2.62 -25.69
C GLU A 345 -9.48 -2.32 -24.55
N LYS A 346 -9.86 -3.34 -23.76
CA LYS A 346 -10.82 -3.22 -22.66
C LYS A 346 -10.20 -3.42 -21.28
N ASN A 347 -8.97 -3.94 -21.20
CA ASN A 347 -8.28 -4.19 -19.94
C ASN A 347 -6.84 -3.68 -20.00
N ALA A 348 -6.47 -2.84 -19.03
CA ALA A 348 -5.09 -2.57 -18.67
C ALA A 348 -4.80 -3.29 -17.34
N ILE A 349 -3.63 -3.91 -17.20
CA ILE A 349 -3.19 -4.56 -15.96
C ILE A 349 -1.89 -3.91 -15.49
N GLN A 350 -1.93 -3.30 -14.30
CA GLN A 350 -0.75 -2.67 -13.70
C GLN A 350 -0.09 -3.63 -12.71
N LEU A 351 1.18 -3.94 -12.94
CA LEU A 351 2.04 -4.70 -12.06
C LEU A 351 2.73 -3.73 -11.08
N ASN A 352 2.34 -3.80 -9.80
CA ASN A 352 2.92 -2.99 -8.74
C ASN A 352 4.12 -3.74 -8.13
N ASP A 353 5.32 -3.37 -8.57
CA ASP A 353 6.58 -4.10 -8.34
C ASP A 353 6.59 -5.50 -9.00
N THR A 354 7.59 -6.34 -8.71
CA THR A 354 7.76 -7.66 -9.35
C THR A 354 6.86 -8.78 -8.80
N HIS A 355 6.18 -8.56 -7.67
CA HIS A 355 5.35 -9.59 -7.04
C HIS A 355 4.29 -10.24 -7.95
N PRO A 356 3.58 -9.48 -8.83
CA PRO A 356 2.59 -10.06 -9.74
C PRO A 356 3.15 -10.41 -11.12
N THR A 357 4.47 -10.45 -11.34
CA THR A 357 5.05 -10.69 -12.68
C THR A 357 4.60 -12.01 -13.30
N LEU A 358 4.31 -13.04 -12.50
CA LEU A 358 3.78 -14.33 -12.99
C LEU A 358 2.40 -14.20 -13.68
N ALA A 359 1.73 -13.06 -13.58
CA ALA A 359 0.54 -12.75 -14.37
C ALA A 359 0.81 -12.79 -15.90
N ILE A 360 2.01 -12.40 -16.33
CA ILE A 360 2.42 -12.42 -17.74
C ILE A 360 2.40 -13.85 -18.30
N PRO A 361 3.18 -14.81 -17.76
CA PRO A 361 3.15 -16.18 -18.24
C PRO A 361 1.81 -16.89 -17.97
N GLU A 362 1.04 -16.49 -16.95
CA GLU A 362 -0.30 -17.06 -16.73
C GLU A 362 -1.31 -16.60 -17.79
N LEU A 363 -1.29 -15.32 -18.20
CA LEU A 363 -2.14 -14.86 -19.31
C LEU A 363 -1.77 -15.58 -20.60
N MET A 364 -0.48 -15.71 -20.90
CA MET A 364 0.01 -16.50 -22.04
C MET A 364 -0.46 -17.95 -21.99
N ARG A 365 -0.37 -18.60 -20.81
CA ARG A 365 -0.84 -19.97 -20.62
C ARG A 365 -2.32 -20.10 -20.93
N LEU A 366 -3.15 -19.21 -20.38
CA LEU A 366 -4.60 -19.25 -20.58
C LEU A 366 -4.95 -19.02 -22.05
N LEU A 367 -4.37 -18.01 -22.69
CA LEU A 367 -4.62 -17.71 -24.11
C LEU A 367 -4.21 -18.87 -25.03
N ILE A 368 -3.07 -19.51 -24.78
CA ILE A 368 -2.58 -20.60 -25.64
C ILE A 368 -3.28 -21.92 -25.31
N ASP A 369 -3.21 -22.35 -24.06
CA ASP A 369 -3.55 -23.73 -23.68
C ASP A 369 -5.08 -23.92 -23.53
N GLU A 370 -5.82 -22.89 -23.09
CA GLU A 370 -7.27 -23.00 -22.86
C GLU A 370 -8.09 -22.33 -23.98
N GLU A 371 -7.60 -21.23 -24.56
CA GLU A 371 -8.32 -20.43 -25.55
C GLU A 371 -7.88 -20.71 -27.00
N GLY A 372 -6.78 -21.45 -27.20
CA GLY A 372 -6.33 -21.92 -28.51
C GLY A 372 -5.65 -20.87 -29.37
N PHE A 373 -5.14 -19.77 -28.79
CA PHE A 373 -4.39 -18.76 -29.53
C PHE A 373 -3.00 -19.28 -29.93
N GLY A 374 -2.52 -18.84 -31.10
CA GLY A 374 -1.11 -18.97 -31.47
C GLY A 374 -0.22 -18.07 -30.62
N TRP A 375 1.06 -18.43 -30.49
CA TRP A 375 2.02 -17.71 -29.65
C TRP A 375 2.06 -16.21 -29.92
N ASP A 376 2.24 -15.82 -31.19
CA ASP A 376 2.50 -14.42 -31.55
C ASP A 376 1.31 -13.53 -31.20
N ARG A 377 0.08 -14.03 -31.43
CA ARG A 377 -1.13 -13.28 -31.09
C ARG A 377 -1.36 -13.21 -29.58
N ALA A 378 -1.14 -14.31 -28.86
CA ALA A 378 -1.20 -14.32 -27.40
C ALA A 378 -0.18 -13.34 -26.78
N TRP A 379 1.03 -13.27 -27.34
CA TRP A 379 2.09 -12.38 -26.89
C TRP A 379 1.80 -10.91 -27.17
N GLU A 380 1.21 -10.59 -28.33
CA GLU A 380 0.75 -9.23 -28.67
C GLU A 380 -0.30 -8.75 -27.67
N ILE A 381 -1.35 -9.56 -27.41
CA ILE A 381 -2.39 -9.26 -26.43
C ILE A 381 -1.78 -9.07 -25.04
N THR A 382 -0.90 -9.98 -24.63
CA THR A 382 -0.23 -9.96 -23.32
C THR A 382 0.57 -8.67 -23.14
N THR A 383 1.48 -8.37 -24.06
CA THR A 383 2.36 -7.19 -23.97
C THR A 383 1.54 -5.90 -23.98
N ALA A 384 0.50 -5.81 -24.83
CA ALA A 384 -0.39 -4.65 -24.89
C ALA A 384 -1.25 -4.46 -23.62
N THR A 385 -1.41 -5.51 -22.81
CA THR A 385 -2.23 -5.46 -21.58
C THR A 385 -1.45 -4.95 -20.38
N PHE A 386 -0.17 -5.32 -20.23
CA PHE A 386 0.60 -5.12 -19.00
C PHE A 386 1.44 -3.82 -18.99
N GLY A 387 1.37 -3.09 -17.87
CA GLY A 387 2.32 -2.05 -17.49
C GLY A 387 3.02 -2.40 -16.17
N TYR A 388 4.31 -2.04 -16.03
CA TYR A 388 5.13 -2.37 -14.86
C TYR A 388 5.65 -1.12 -14.15
N THR A 389 5.42 -1.02 -12.85
CA THR A 389 6.03 0.01 -11.99
C THR A 389 7.09 -0.62 -11.10
N ASN A 390 8.30 -0.07 -11.16
CA ASN A 390 9.38 -0.45 -10.25
C ASN A 390 9.42 0.50 -9.03
N HIS A 391 9.65 -0.07 -7.83
CA HIS A 391 9.66 0.66 -6.56
C HIS A 391 10.98 0.58 -5.79
N THR A 392 12.05 0.07 -6.42
CA THR A 392 13.33 -0.13 -5.73
C THR A 392 14.52 0.04 -6.68
N VAL A 393 15.54 0.72 -6.17
CA VAL A 393 16.87 0.85 -6.79
C VAL A 393 17.84 -0.22 -6.32
N LEU A 394 17.53 -0.91 -5.22
CA LEU A 394 18.39 -1.91 -4.61
C LEU A 394 18.39 -3.20 -5.45
N PRO A 395 19.53 -3.60 -6.05
CA PRO A 395 19.59 -4.84 -6.84
C PRO A 395 19.20 -6.07 -6.02
N GLU A 396 19.52 -6.10 -4.72
CA GLU A 396 19.14 -7.18 -3.80
C GLU A 396 17.64 -7.28 -3.54
N ALA A 397 16.87 -6.22 -3.81
CA ALA A 397 15.42 -6.19 -3.70
C ALA A 397 14.72 -6.58 -5.01
N LEU A 398 15.45 -6.71 -6.13
CA LEU A 398 14.90 -7.23 -7.37
C LEU A 398 14.74 -8.75 -7.26
N GLU A 399 13.48 -9.19 -7.22
CA GLU A 399 13.15 -10.58 -6.98
C GLU A 399 13.72 -11.53 -8.06
N THR A 400 14.41 -12.56 -7.59
CA THR A 400 14.82 -13.71 -8.40
C THR A 400 14.28 -15.01 -7.82
N TRP A 401 13.92 -15.95 -8.70
CA TRP A 401 13.44 -17.27 -8.29
C TRP A 401 14.37 -18.37 -8.83
N PRO A 402 14.88 -19.26 -7.97
CA PRO A 402 15.66 -20.39 -8.45
C PRO A 402 14.80 -21.29 -9.34
N VAL A 403 15.35 -21.72 -10.48
CA VAL A 403 14.64 -22.60 -11.44
C VAL A 403 14.22 -23.91 -10.76
N GLY A 404 15.09 -24.47 -9.91
CA GLY A 404 14.79 -25.67 -9.12
C GLY A 404 13.62 -25.52 -8.13
N LEU A 405 13.16 -24.29 -7.85
CA LEU A 405 11.95 -24.04 -7.06
C LEU A 405 10.73 -23.80 -7.96
N LEU A 406 10.89 -22.98 -9.00
CA LEU A 406 9.79 -22.58 -9.87
C LEU A 406 9.34 -23.70 -10.81
N GLN A 407 10.27 -24.42 -11.44
CA GLN A 407 9.94 -25.45 -12.43
C GLN A 407 9.11 -26.61 -11.84
N PRO A 408 9.43 -27.17 -10.66
CA PRO A 408 8.58 -28.22 -10.09
C PRO A 408 7.20 -27.71 -9.65
N LEU A 409 7.10 -26.43 -9.27
CA LEU A 409 5.85 -25.84 -8.82
C LEU A 409 4.95 -25.42 -9.99
N LEU A 410 5.53 -24.87 -11.06
CA LEU A 410 4.86 -24.24 -12.19
C LEU A 410 5.52 -24.69 -13.51
N PRO A 411 5.44 -25.98 -13.87
CA PRO A 411 6.21 -26.55 -14.97
C PRO A 411 5.82 -25.96 -16.33
N ARG A 412 4.54 -25.60 -16.52
CA ARG A 412 4.07 -24.97 -17.77
C ARG A 412 4.54 -23.52 -17.88
N HIS A 413 4.49 -22.76 -16.78
CA HIS A 413 4.98 -21.38 -16.76
C HIS A 413 6.46 -21.31 -17.03
N TYR A 414 7.24 -22.25 -16.49
CA TYR A 414 8.65 -22.36 -16.79
C TYR A 414 8.91 -22.51 -18.31
N GLN A 415 8.18 -23.40 -19.00
CA GLN A 415 8.29 -23.55 -20.46
C GLN A 415 7.95 -22.24 -21.20
N ILE A 416 6.89 -21.55 -20.78
CA ILE A 416 6.50 -20.26 -21.36
C ILE A 416 7.57 -19.19 -21.12
N ILE A 417 8.16 -19.14 -19.92
CA ILE A 417 9.25 -18.19 -19.61
C ILE A 417 10.50 -18.49 -20.46
N CYS A 418 10.84 -19.76 -20.66
CA CYS A 418 11.92 -20.16 -21.57
C CYS A 418 11.69 -19.65 -23.00
N GLU A 419 10.47 -19.83 -23.52
CA GLU A 419 10.10 -19.39 -24.87
C GLU A 419 10.08 -17.86 -24.99
N ILE A 420 9.55 -17.13 -23.99
CA ILE A 420 9.63 -15.67 -23.91
C ILE A 420 11.09 -15.22 -23.99
N ASN A 421 11.96 -15.82 -23.17
CA ASN A 421 13.37 -15.47 -23.13
C ASN A 421 14.07 -15.73 -24.47
N GLN A 422 13.83 -16.89 -25.07
CA GLN A 422 14.44 -17.24 -26.35
C GLN A 422 14.07 -16.21 -27.44
N ARG A 423 12.77 -15.97 -27.64
CA ARG A 423 12.28 -15.03 -28.66
C ARG A 423 12.73 -13.61 -28.41
N PHE A 424 12.73 -13.17 -27.16
CA PHE A 424 13.23 -11.84 -26.79
C PHE A 424 14.70 -11.69 -27.16
N LEU A 425 15.57 -12.61 -26.74
CA LEU A 425 17.01 -12.52 -27.04
C LEU A 425 17.30 -12.67 -28.55
N GLU A 426 16.54 -13.48 -29.28
CA GLU A 426 16.62 -13.54 -30.74
C GLU A 426 16.25 -12.19 -31.38
N SER A 427 15.19 -11.54 -30.89
CA SER A 427 14.78 -10.22 -31.38
C SER A 427 15.83 -9.13 -31.12
N VAL A 428 16.47 -9.13 -29.94
CA VAL A 428 17.54 -8.20 -29.59
C VAL A 428 18.76 -8.41 -30.48
N ARG A 429 19.17 -9.68 -30.68
CA ARG A 429 20.29 -10.02 -31.59
C ARG A 429 20.01 -9.60 -33.04
N ALA A 430 18.77 -9.77 -33.50
CA ALA A 430 18.36 -9.36 -34.85
C ALA A 430 18.35 -7.84 -35.01
N ALA A 431 17.89 -7.10 -33.98
CA ALA A 431 17.84 -5.65 -33.99
C ALA A 431 19.23 -4.99 -33.88
N LYS A 432 20.24 -5.71 -33.37
CA LYS A 432 21.62 -5.22 -33.13
C LYS A 432 21.65 -3.93 -32.29
N THR A 433 20.73 -3.82 -31.33
CA THR A 433 20.57 -2.63 -30.47
C THR A 433 21.62 -2.56 -29.37
N CYS A 434 22.20 -3.69 -28.97
CA CYS A 434 23.21 -3.79 -27.92
C CYS A 434 24.33 -4.77 -28.30
N ASP A 435 25.44 -4.73 -27.55
CA ASP A 435 26.54 -5.68 -27.70
C ASP A 435 26.22 -7.07 -27.14
N ASP A 436 27.06 -8.06 -27.45
CA ASP A 436 26.88 -9.43 -26.96
C ASP A 436 26.97 -9.54 -25.42
N SER A 437 27.64 -8.59 -24.76
CA SER A 437 27.72 -8.56 -23.29
C SER A 437 26.38 -8.16 -22.65
N ALA A 438 25.59 -7.35 -23.33
CA ALA A 438 24.26 -6.93 -22.89
C ALA A 438 23.24 -8.07 -22.98
N ILE A 439 23.41 -9.04 -23.89
CA ILE A 439 22.51 -10.19 -24.03
C ILE A 439 22.41 -10.99 -22.72
N GLU A 440 23.53 -11.19 -22.03
CA GLU A 440 23.53 -11.85 -20.73
C GLU A 440 22.77 -11.02 -19.69
N ARG A 441 22.94 -9.70 -19.67
CA ARG A 441 22.25 -8.81 -18.71
C ARG A 441 20.76 -8.64 -19.02
N LEU A 442 20.36 -8.76 -20.28
CA LEU A 442 18.97 -8.68 -20.74
C LEU A 442 18.19 -9.99 -20.55
N SER A 443 18.87 -11.13 -20.52
CA SER A 443 18.23 -12.44 -20.34
C SER A 443 17.29 -12.46 -19.13
N ILE A 444 16.20 -13.21 -19.22
CA ILE A 444 15.34 -13.48 -18.06
C ILE A 444 16.04 -14.47 -17.11
N PHE A 445 16.96 -15.28 -17.62
CA PHE A 445 17.74 -16.23 -16.83
C PHE A 445 19.10 -15.64 -16.43
N LYS A 446 19.51 -15.91 -15.20
CA LYS A 446 20.85 -15.60 -14.67
C LYS A 446 21.62 -16.90 -14.43
N GLU A 447 22.82 -16.99 -14.98
CA GLU A 447 23.66 -18.20 -15.00
C GLU A 447 24.83 -18.09 -14.00
N ASN A 448 24.56 -17.89 -12.71
CA ASN A 448 25.61 -17.81 -11.66
C ASN A 448 25.45 -18.92 -10.61
N GLY A 449 25.96 -20.11 -10.92
CA GLY A 449 25.91 -21.27 -10.02
C GLY A 449 24.58 -22.02 -10.09
N GLN A 450 23.54 -21.51 -9.44
CA GLN A 450 22.17 -21.99 -9.60
C GLN A 450 21.45 -21.08 -10.59
N GLN A 451 20.80 -21.67 -11.60
CA GLN A 451 20.03 -20.90 -12.57
C GLN A 451 18.84 -20.22 -11.88
N GLU A 452 18.69 -18.92 -12.08
CA GLU A 452 17.62 -18.09 -11.49
C GLU A 452 16.84 -17.33 -12.57
N ILE A 453 15.57 -17.08 -12.29
CA ILE A 453 14.66 -16.28 -13.13
C ILE A 453 14.59 -14.87 -12.54
N ARG A 454 14.93 -13.86 -13.34
CA ARG A 454 14.87 -12.44 -12.98
C ARG A 454 13.49 -11.87 -13.27
N MET A 455 12.71 -11.63 -12.22
CA MET A 455 11.31 -11.22 -12.37
C MET A 455 11.17 -9.79 -12.89
N ALA A 456 12.12 -8.90 -12.59
CA ALA A 456 12.14 -7.55 -13.16
C ALA A 456 12.35 -7.60 -14.69
N ASN A 457 13.26 -8.44 -15.17
CA ASN A 457 13.50 -8.63 -16.60
C ASN A 457 12.25 -9.19 -17.29
N LEU A 458 11.61 -10.22 -16.71
CA LEU A 458 10.37 -10.77 -17.24
C LEU A 458 9.24 -9.71 -17.28
N ALA A 459 9.14 -8.86 -16.26
CA ALA A 459 8.15 -7.78 -16.21
C ALA A 459 8.37 -6.74 -17.32
N ILE A 460 9.62 -6.32 -17.56
CA ILE A 460 9.97 -5.35 -18.61
C ILE A 460 9.70 -5.93 -20.00
N VAL A 461 10.10 -7.18 -20.23
CA VAL A 461 9.91 -7.87 -21.53
C VAL A 461 8.43 -8.02 -21.86
N GLY A 462 7.60 -8.42 -20.89
CA GLY A 462 6.17 -8.66 -21.09
C GLY A 462 5.25 -7.46 -20.90
N SER A 463 5.78 -6.24 -20.77
CA SER A 463 4.99 -5.01 -20.59
C SER A 463 5.23 -4.02 -21.71
N HIS A 464 4.19 -3.28 -22.11
CA HIS A 464 4.30 -2.17 -23.07
C HIS A 464 4.78 -0.87 -22.43
N SER A 465 4.73 -0.76 -21.10
CA SER A 465 5.16 0.42 -20.36
C SER A 465 5.89 0.06 -19.07
N VAL A 466 6.92 0.83 -18.74
CA VAL A 466 7.75 0.70 -17.53
C VAL A 466 7.91 2.07 -16.90
N ASN A 467 7.70 2.19 -15.59
CA ASN A 467 7.90 3.47 -14.92
C ASN A 467 8.60 3.40 -13.57
N GLY A 468 9.34 4.47 -13.27
CA GLY A 468 9.79 4.81 -11.93
C GLY A 468 8.81 5.72 -11.20
N VAL A 469 9.09 5.94 -9.90
CA VAL A 469 8.18 6.58 -8.94
C VAL A 469 8.62 7.95 -8.41
N ALA A 470 9.72 8.46 -8.95
CA ALA A 470 10.23 9.82 -8.81
C ALA A 470 11.21 10.08 -9.95
N ARG A 471 11.48 11.34 -10.27
CA ARG A 471 12.34 11.68 -11.42
C ARG A 471 13.76 11.10 -11.28
N LEU A 472 14.44 11.32 -10.15
CA LEU A 472 15.77 10.76 -9.91
C LEU A 472 15.76 9.23 -10.02
N HIS A 473 14.74 8.59 -9.44
CA HIS A 473 14.58 7.14 -9.52
C HIS A 473 14.49 6.66 -10.96
N THR A 474 13.63 7.28 -11.78
CA THR A 474 13.50 6.94 -13.20
C THR A 474 14.81 7.12 -13.95
N GLU A 475 15.61 8.15 -13.63
CA GLU A 475 16.94 8.32 -14.23
C GLU A 475 17.92 7.23 -13.78
N ILE A 476 17.90 6.79 -12.52
CA ILE A 476 18.68 5.63 -12.06
C ILE A 476 18.26 4.37 -12.80
N LEU A 477 16.97 4.16 -13.04
CA LEU A 477 16.49 3.01 -13.81
C LEU A 477 17.03 3.01 -15.25
N LYS A 478 16.99 4.17 -15.94
CA LYS A 478 17.42 4.29 -17.33
C LYS A 478 18.94 4.25 -17.51
N ASN A 479 19.68 4.81 -16.56
CA ASN A 479 21.13 4.99 -16.70
C ASN A 479 21.93 3.87 -16.03
N GLU A 480 21.33 3.12 -15.10
CA GLU A 480 22.05 2.12 -14.30
C GLU A 480 21.33 0.77 -14.30
N LEU A 481 20.15 0.68 -13.68
CA LEU A 481 19.55 -0.62 -13.35
C LEU A 481 19.02 -1.38 -14.57
N PHE A 482 18.36 -0.67 -15.49
CA PHE A 482 17.75 -1.21 -16.70
C PHE A 482 18.32 -0.54 -17.96
N HIS A 483 19.59 -0.15 -17.90
CA HIS A 483 20.26 0.57 -18.98
C HIS A 483 20.15 -0.14 -20.34
N ASP A 484 20.47 -1.42 -20.39
CA ASP A 484 20.42 -2.20 -21.64
C ASP A 484 18.97 -2.30 -22.18
N PHE A 485 17.96 -2.42 -21.30
CA PHE A 485 16.55 -2.41 -21.71
C PHE A 485 16.13 -1.05 -22.28
N TYR A 486 16.59 0.04 -21.66
CA TYR A 486 16.31 1.39 -22.13
C TYR A 486 16.98 1.66 -23.48
N GLN A 487 18.17 1.12 -23.74
CA GLN A 487 18.81 1.19 -25.06
C GLN A 487 18.01 0.45 -26.14
N CYS A 488 17.44 -0.72 -25.80
CA CYS A 488 16.63 -1.50 -26.74
C CYS A 488 15.27 -0.84 -27.03
N GLU A 489 14.57 -0.37 -26.00
CA GLU A 489 13.18 0.09 -26.11
C GLU A 489 12.93 1.38 -25.30
N PRO A 490 13.55 2.52 -25.70
CA PRO A 490 13.50 3.76 -24.90
C PRO A 490 12.07 4.29 -24.73
N GLY A 491 11.19 4.04 -25.70
CA GLY A 491 9.78 4.46 -25.67
C GLY A 491 8.92 3.81 -24.60
N LYS A 492 9.38 2.71 -23.96
CA LYS A 492 8.66 2.04 -22.87
C LYS A 492 8.77 2.79 -21.54
N PHE A 493 9.84 3.55 -21.33
CA PHE A 493 10.20 4.10 -20.02
C PHE A 493 9.64 5.51 -19.80
N PHE A 494 8.80 5.68 -18.78
CA PHE A 494 8.32 7.00 -18.36
C PHE A 494 8.46 7.18 -16.84
N ASN A 495 8.27 8.43 -16.37
CA ASN A 495 8.23 8.74 -14.94
C ASN A 495 6.80 9.03 -14.53
N CYS A 496 6.37 8.46 -13.40
CA CYS A 496 5.18 8.93 -12.69
C CYS A 496 5.54 9.12 -11.22
N THR A 497 5.81 10.36 -10.82
CA THR A 497 6.13 10.65 -9.42
C THR A 497 4.93 10.27 -8.53
N ASN A 498 5.18 9.56 -7.43
CA ASN A 498 4.15 9.18 -6.47
C ASN A 498 3.32 10.36 -5.96
N GLY A 499 2.19 10.05 -5.33
CA GLY A 499 1.36 11.02 -4.63
C GLY A 499 0.55 10.40 -3.49
N ILE A 500 -0.11 11.26 -2.72
CA ILE A 500 -0.96 10.89 -1.59
C ILE A 500 -2.37 11.46 -1.75
N THR A 501 -3.38 10.76 -1.22
CA THR A 501 -4.75 11.28 -1.21
C THR A 501 -4.95 12.32 -0.11
N GLN A 502 -5.32 13.53 -0.50
CA GLN A 502 -5.60 14.65 0.40
C GLN A 502 -6.88 14.43 1.23
N ARG A 503 -7.82 13.58 0.78
CA ARG A 503 -9.03 13.25 1.54
C ARG A 503 -8.67 12.61 2.88
N ARG A 504 -7.74 11.66 2.87
CA ARG A 504 -7.25 11.01 4.09
C ARG A 504 -6.20 11.86 4.80
N TRP A 505 -5.17 12.28 4.07
CA TRP A 505 -3.95 12.82 4.70
C TRP A 505 -4.04 14.30 5.06
N LEU A 506 -5.10 15.01 4.68
CA LEU A 506 -5.38 16.38 5.13
C LEU A 506 -6.76 16.46 5.77
N THR A 507 -7.84 16.20 5.02
CA THR A 507 -9.21 16.40 5.51
C THR A 507 -9.58 15.50 6.68
N LYS A 508 -9.26 14.20 6.61
CA LYS A 508 -9.53 13.24 7.70
C LYS A 508 -8.53 13.35 8.85
N ALA A 509 -7.23 13.38 8.53
CA ALA A 509 -6.17 13.35 9.53
C ALA A 509 -6.05 14.68 10.30
N ASN A 510 -6.28 15.81 9.64
CA ASN A 510 -6.07 17.13 10.19
C ASN A 510 -7.27 18.06 9.95
N PRO A 511 -8.43 17.76 10.55
CA PRO A 511 -9.67 18.49 10.29
C PRO A 511 -9.57 19.98 10.68
N PHE A 512 -8.77 20.33 11.69
CA PHE A 512 -8.56 21.72 12.10
C PHE A 512 -7.79 22.53 11.04
N LEU A 513 -6.70 21.98 10.51
CA LEU A 513 -5.96 22.62 9.42
C LEU A 513 -6.81 22.68 8.15
N ALA A 514 -7.48 21.58 7.82
CA ALA A 514 -8.37 21.52 6.67
C ALA A 514 -9.46 22.60 6.76
N LYS A 515 -10.05 22.81 7.94
CA LYS A 515 -11.03 23.88 8.18
C LYS A 515 -10.43 25.27 7.99
N ALA A 516 -9.24 25.53 8.55
CA ALA A 516 -8.55 26.81 8.36
C ALA A 516 -8.27 27.12 6.88
N ILE A 517 -7.93 26.10 6.08
CA ILE A 517 -7.75 26.21 4.62
C ILE A 517 -9.11 26.46 3.94
N MET A 518 -10.15 25.69 4.29
CA MET A 518 -11.49 25.84 3.73
C MET A 518 -12.06 27.26 3.93
N ASP A 519 -11.83 27.86 5.09
CA ASP A 519 -12.30 29.22 5.41
C ASP A 519 -11.60 30.32 4.58
N ARG A 520 -10.50 29.98 3.89
CA ARG A 520 -9.73 30.90 3.05
C ARG A 520 -9.84 30.63 1.56
N LEU A 521 -9.94 29.36 1.17
CA LEU A 521 -9.87 28.91 -0.23
C LEU A 521 -11.06 28.03 -0.67
N GLY A 522 -11.94 27.62 0.24
CA GLY A 522 -13.00 26.64 -0.03
C GLY A 522 -12.51 25.18 0.06
N ALA A 523 -13.41 24.23 -0.22
CA ALA A 523 -13.17 22.79 -0.05
C ALA A 523 -12.65 22.09 -1.32
N ASP A 524 -12.44 22.83 -2.40
CA ASP A 524 -12.09 22.30 -3.73
C ASP A 524 -10.72 21.62 -3.76
N PHE A 525 -9.84 21.90 -2.78
CA PHE A 525 -8.56 21.21 -2.66
C PHE A 525 -8.70 19.68 -2.55
N ASN A 526 -9.86 19.16 -2.13
CA ASN A 526 -10.13 17.73 -2.10
C ASN A 526 -10.23 17.09 -3.50
N LEU A 527 -10.53 17.89 -4.53
CA LEU A 527 -10.59 17.49 -5.94
C LEU A 527 -9.38 18.00 -6.74
N ASP A 528 -8.84 19.18 -6.39
CA ASP A 528 -7.67 19.77 -7.03
C ASP A 528 -6.72 20.39 -6.00
N LEU A 529 -5.63 19.68 -5.71
CA LEU A 529 -4.68 20.10 -4.68
C LEU A 529 -3.87 21.35 -5.07
N GLU A 530 -3.82 21.73 -6.36
CA GLU A 530 -3.13 22.94 -6.82
C GLU A 530 -3.76 24.22 -6.25
N VAL A 531 -5.04 24.17 -5.85
CA VAL A 531 -5.74 25.27 -5.18
C VAL A 531 -5.00 25.73 -3.92
N LEU A 532 -4.26 24.85 -3.25
CA LEU A 532 -3.48 25.19 -2.05
C LEU A 532 -2.43 26.27 -2.29
N ARG A 533 -1.98 26.48 -3.54
CA ARG A 533 -1.05 27.57 -3.86
C ARG A 533 -1.61 28.95 -3.49
N GLY A 534 -2.94 29.08 -3.47
CA GLY A 534 -3.62 30.27 -2.97
C GLY A 534 -3.32 30.61 -1.49
N LEU A 535 -2.69 29.73 -0.71
CA LEU A 535 -2.29 30.00 0.69
C LEU A 535 -1.06 30.92 0.78
N GLU A 536 -0.26 31.06 -0.27
CA GLU A 536 0.98 31.87 -0.25
C GLU A 536 0.72 33.32 0.22
N LYS A 537 -0.40 33.92 -0.20
CA LYS A 537 -0.81 35.29 0.20
C LYS A 537 -1.12 35.44 1.69
N TYR A 538 -1.37 34.34 2.41
CA TYR A 538 -1.63 34.34 3.84
C TYR A 538 -0.43 33.89 4.68
N SER A 539 0.68 33.50 4.05
CA SER A 539 1.87 32.95 4.75
C SER A 539 2.46 33.90 5.80
N SER A 540 2.33 35.21 5.60
CA SER A 540 2.77 36.27 6.54
C SER A 540 1.61 36.99 7.24
N ASN A 541 0.37 36.51 7.10
CA ASN A 541 -0.78 37.12 7.76
C ASN A 541 -0.86 36.68 9.24
N PRO A 542 -0.79 37.60 10.22
CA PRO A 542 -0.71 37.23 11.64
C PRO A 542 -1.90 36.41 12.16
N GLU A 543 -3.12 36.72 11.72
CA GLU A 543 -4.33 35.98 12.12
C GLU A 543 -4.30 34.55 11.58
N PHE A 544 -3.90 34.37 10.33
CA PHE A 544 -3.79 33.05 9.73
C PHE A 544 -2.65 32.23 10.34
N GLN A 545 -1.51 32.86 10.65
CA GLN A 545 -0.41 32.20 11.37
C GLN A 545 -0.85 31.72 12.77
N THR A 546 -1.69 32.50 13.45
CA THR A 546 -2.24 32.12 14.77
C THR A 546 -3.14 30.89 14.64
N LEU A 547 -4.10 30.90 13.71
CA LEU A 547 -4.97 29.75 13.44
C LEU A 547 -4.17 28.49 13.03
N TRP A 548 -3.12 28.67 12.24
CA TRP A 548 -2.22 27.60 11.82
C TRP A 548 -1.51 26.94 13.00
N GLN A 549 -0.98 27.77 13.90
CA GLN A 549 -0.30 27.31 15.11
C GLN A 549 -1.27 26.64 16.09
N GLU A 550 -2.48 27.16 16.24
CA GLU A 550 -3.54 26.56 17.06
C GLU A 550 -3.89 25.15 16.55
N ALA A 551 -4.08 24.99 15.23
CA ALA A 551 -4.34 23.68 14.63
C ALA A 551 -3.21 22.67 14.95
N ARG A 552 -1.93 23.09 14.81
CA ARG A 552 -0.78 22.26 15.21
C ARG A 552 -0.82 21.89 16.70
N TRP A 553 -1.06 22.87 17.57
CA TRP A 553 -1.05 22.67 19.02
C TRP A 553 -2.17 21.72 19.49
N ILE A 554 -3.35 21.80 18.88
CA ILE A 554 -4.46 20.85 19.13
C ILE A 554 -4.06 19.43 18.72
N ASN A 555 -3.43 19.25 17.56
CA ASN A 555 -2.97 17.94 17.11
C ASN A 555 -1.89 17.35 18.05
N LYS A 556 -0.96 18.19 18.53
CA LYS A 556 0.06 17.77 19.51
C LYS A 556 -0.54 17.32 20.83
N GLN A 557 -1.57 18.01 21.32
CA GLN A 557 -2.32 17.57 22.50
C GLN A 557 -3.09 16.28 22.27
N SER A 558 -3.70 16.12 21.09
CA SER A 558 -4.39 14.88 20.72
C SER A 558 -3.44 13.68 20.74
N LEU A 559 -2.25 13.84 20.14
CA LEU A 559 -1.20 12.82 20.19
C LEU A 559 -0.71 12.56 21.62
N ALA A 560 -0.47 13.61 22.42
CA ALA A 560 -0.03 13.47 23.81
C ALA A 560 -1.07 12.74 24.68
N LYS A 561 -2.37 13.04 24.51
CA LYS A 561 -3.46 12.34 25.19
C LYS A 561 -3.51 10.86 24.79
N TYR A 562 -3.36 10.58 23.50
CA TYR A 562 -3.31 9.21 22.99
C TYR A 562 -2.11 8.44 23.59
N ALA A 563 -0.91 9.01 23.53
CA ALA A 563 0.31 8.42 24.10
C ALA A 563 0.18 8.17 25.62
N GLN A 564 -0.45 9.09 26.35
CA GLN A 564 -0.72 8.94 27.78
C GLN A 564 -1.70 7.79 28.06
N SER A 565 -2.74 7.63 27.24
CA SER A 565 -3.74 6.57 27.41
C SER A 565 -3.22 5.18 27.07
N LEU A 566 -2.35 5.07 26.05
CA LEU A 566 -1.88 3.79 25.54
C LEU A 566 -0.64 3.28 26.29
N GLU A 567 0.31 4.18 26.57
CA GLU A 567 1.65 3.81 27.04
C GLU A 567 2.06 4.54 28.32
N GLY A 568 1.17 5.36 28.90
CA GLY A 568 1.48 6.13 30.09
C GLY A 568 2.41 7.34 29.84
N ILE A 569 2.72 7.65 28.57
CA ILE A 569 3.72 8.64 28.18
C ILE A 569 3.19 10.07 28.34
N ARG A 570 3.97 10.94 28.99
CA ARG A 570 3.71 12.38 29.12
C ARG A 570 4.59 13.17 28.18
N MET A 571 4.01 13.73 27.12
CA MET A 571 4.74 14.54 26.15
C MET A 571 4.62 16.04 26.48
N ASN A 572 5.72 16.78 26.33
CA ASN A 572 5.71 18.24 26.40
C ASN A 572 5.21 18.81 25.06
N VAL A 573 3.96 19.28 25.00
CA VAL A 573 3.34 19.77 23.74
C VAL A 573 3.94 21.08 23.23
N ASP A 574 4.73 21.79 24.04
CA ASP A 574 5.37 23.05 23.67
C ASP A 574 6.78 22.86 23.07
N SER A 575 7.31 21.63 23.13
CA SER A 575 8.59 21.26 22.52
C SER A 575 8.48 21.15 21.00
N LEU A 576 9.59 21.20 20.26
CA LEU A 576 9.62 20.84 18.84
C LEU A 576 9.38 19.32 18.71
N PHE A 577 8.31 18.91 18.01
CA PHE A 577 8.07 17.50 17.68
C PHE A 577 8.87 17.09 16.45
N ASP A 578 9.97 16.38 16.69
CA ASP A 578 10.92 15.87 15.69
C ASP A 578 10.58 14.42 15.40
N THR A 579 10.17 14.09 14.18
CA THR A 579 9.50 12.81 13.89
C THR A 579 10.17 12.02 12.79
N HIS A 580 10.54 10.79 13.11
CA HIS A 580 11.08 9.79 12.20
C HIS A 580 10.22 8.52 12.23
N VAL A 581 9.13 8.51 11.45
CA VAL A 581 8.21 7.36 11.33
C VAL A 581 8.20 6.74 9.94
N LYS A 582 8.73 5.51 9.85
CA LYS A 582 8.81 4.69 8.62
C LYS A 582 9.30 3.29 8.98
N ARG A 583 9.23 2.34 8.04
CA ARG A 583 9.84 1.00 8.21
C ARG A 583 11.30 1.13 8.65
N PHE A 584 11.74 0.25 9.55
CA PHE A 584 13.14 0.20 9.99
C PHE A 584 14.01 -0.47 8.93
N HIS A 585 15.03 0.26 8.46
CA HIS A 585 16.00 -0.22 7.49
C HIS A 585 17.26 0.64 7.59
N GLU A 586 18.43 0.04 7.43
CA GLU A 586 19.71 0.76 7.52
C GLU A 586 19.81 1.98 6.58
N TYR A 587 19.39 1.88 5.30
CA TYR A 587 19.42 3.02 4.36
C TYR A 587 18.50 4.18 4.75
N LYS A 588 17.49 3.94 5.60
CA LYS A 588 16.58 4.99 6.11
C LYS A 588 17.18 5.74 7.31
N ARG A 589 18.31 5.25 7.82
CA ARG A 589 19.19 5.91 8.79
C ARG A 589 18.50 6.41 10.05
N GLN A 590 17.59 5.63 10.63
CA GLN A 590 17.13 5.86 12.01
C GLN A 590 18.32 5.93 12.99
N LEU A 591 19.39 5.21 12.67
CA LEU A 591 20.67 5.26 13.39
C LEU A 591 21.35 6.65 13.34
N LEU A 592 21.29 7.36 12.20
CA LEU A 592 21.82 8.72 12.11
C LEU A 592 21.04 9.67 13.01
N ASN A 593 19.70 9.52 13.04
CA ASN A 593 18.88 10.34 13.92
C ASN A 593 19.17 10.05 15.40
N VAL A 594 19.28 8.77 15.82
CA VAL A 594 19.58 8.48 17.24
C VAL A 594 20.98 8.97 17.65
N LEU A 595 21.97 8.97 16.75
CA LEU A 595 23.28 9.59 17.02
C LEU A 595 23.14 11.08 17.32
N HIS A 596 22.35 11.81 16.53
CA HIS A 596 22.05 13.21 16.81
C HIS A 596 21.34 13.42 18.16
N VAL A 597 20.42 12.53 18.55
CA VAL A 597 19.79 12.59 19.88
C VAL A 597 20.84 12.42 20.99
N ILE A 598 21.80 11.50 20.80
CA ILE A 598 22.92 11.31 21.73
C ILE A 598 23.78 12.58 21.80
N THR A 599 24.04 13.22 20.66
CA THR A 599 24.79 14.49 20.59
C THR A 599 24.07 15.63 21.31
N LEU A 600 22.75 15.76 21.17
CA LEU A 600 21.97 16.73 21.93
C LEU A 600 22.07 16.45 23.43
N TYR A 601 21.94 15.18 23.82
CA TYR A 601 22.07 14.77 25.22
C TYR A 601 23.44 15.12 25.79
N THR A 602 24.55 14.79 25.11
CA THR A 602 25.90 15.09 25.59
C THR A 602 26.17 16.58 25.68
N ARG A 603 25.74 17.37 24.68
CA ARG A 603 25.83 18.85 24.74
C ARG A 603 25.12 19.42 25.96
N MET A 604 23.90 18.95 26.25
CA MET A 604 23.14 19.39 27.42
C MET A 604 23.78 18.99 28.76
N LYS A 605 24.50 17.86 28.81
CA LYS A 605 25.24 17.42 30.01
C LYS A 605 26.53 18.21 30.21
N MET A 606 27.25 18.55 29.13
CA MET A 606 28.49 19.32 29.21
C MET A 606 28.24 20.83 29.44
N HIS A 607 27.13 21.35 28.94
CA HIS A 607 26.77 22.76 29.01
C HIS A 607 25.34 22.93 29.55
N PRO A 608 25.08 22.60 30.83
CA PRO A 608 23.73 22.59 31.40
C PRO A 608 23.01 23.94 31.33
N ASP A 609 23.75 25.04 31.42
CA ASP A 609 23.23 26.42 31.43
C ASP A 609 22.93 26.99 30.03
N GLN A 610 23.30 26.28 28.96
CA GLN A 610 23.06 26.75 27.60
C GLN A 610 21.57 26.64 27.24
N PRO A 611 20.94 27.72 26.72
CA PRO A 611 19.54 27.66 26.33
C PRO A 611 19.38 26.80 25.06
N HIS A 612 18.52 25.79 25.15
CA HIS A 612 18.15 24.92 24.03
C HIS A 612 16.63 24.99 23.78
N VAL A 613 16.22 24.85 22.52
CA VAL A 613 14.82 24.60 22.19
C VAL A 613 14.43 23.21 22.72
N PRO A 614 13.40 23.11 23.58
CA PRO A 614 12.93 21.81 24.04
C PRO A 614 12.51 20.94 22.85
N ARG A 615 12.91 19.67 22.83
CA ARG A 615 12.65 18.76 21.70
C ARG A 615 12.08 17.43 22.17
N THR A 616 11.03 16.98 21.49
CA THR A 616 10.45 15.64 21.64
C THR A 616 10.68 14.88 20.35
N VAL A 617 11.60 13.94 20.40
CA VAL A 617 11.97 13.09 19.26
C VAL A 617 11.10 11.83 19.26
N ILE A 618 10.48 11.54 18.13
CA ILE A 618 9.45 10.51 17.97
C ILE A 618 9.90 9.54 16.89
N PHE A 619 10.13 8.30 17.28
CA PHE A 619 10.31 7.17 16.37
C PHE A 619 9.05 6.31 16.31
N GLY A 620 8.87 5.64 15.19
CA GLY A 620 7.80 4.65 15.02
C GLY A 620 7.98 3.89 13.72
N GLY A 621 7.82 2.57 13.77
CA GLY A 621 8.05 1.72 12.61
C GLY A 621 8.31 0.29 13.01
N LYS A 622 8.20 -0.60 12.02
CA LYS A 622 8.42 -2.04 12.17
C LYS A 622 9.71 -2.45 11.45
N ALA A 623 10.47 -3.36 12.05
CA ALA A 623 11.55 -4.10 11.39
C ALA A 623 10.99 -5.41 10.82
N ALA A 624 11.51 -5.89 9.69
CA ALA A 624 11.15 -7.22 9.21
C ALA A 624 11.59 -8.29 10.23
N PRO A 625 10.84 -9.41 10.41
CA PRO A 625 11.11 -10.37 11.48
C PRO A 625 12.53 -10.97 11.43
N GLY A 626 13.07 -11.17 10.22
CA GLY A 626 14.41 -11.70 10.00
C GLY A 626 15.52 -10.66 9.87
N TYR A 627 15.27 -9.37 10.15
CA TYR A 627 16.25 -8.31 9.97
C TYR A 627 16.88 -7.89 11.30
N ASP A 628 17.92 -8.63 11.70
CA ASP A 628 18.55 -8.50 13.02
C ASP A 628 19.11 -7.10 13.29
N MET A 629 19.83 -6.50 12.33
CA MET A 629 20.39 -5.15 12.49
C MET A 629 19.28 -4.10 12.70
N ALA A 630 18.18 -4.18 11.95
CA ALA A 630 17.04 -3.28 12.12
C ALA A 630 16.38 -3.45 13.50
N LYS A 631 16.23 -4.68 14.00
CA LYS A 631 15.72 -4.96 15.37
C LYS A 631 16.69 -4.45 16.44
N LEU A 632 18.01 -4.56 16.20
CA LEU A 632 19.04 -4.04 17.11
C LEU A 632 19.00 -2.50 17.18
N ILE A 633 18.75 -1.81 16.06
CA ILE A 633 18.55 -0.35 16.05
C ILE A 633 17.30 0.04 16.85
N ILE A 634 16.19 -0.71 16.76
CA ILE A 634 15.01 -0.48 17.63
C ILE A 634 15.39 -0.60 19.11
N LYS A 635 16.12 -1.65 19.49
CA LYS A 635 16.62 -1.84 20.86
C LYS A 635 17.53 -0.71 21.31
N LEU A 636 18.41 -0.22 20.45
CA LEU A 636 19.26 0.94 20.76
C LEU A 636 18.42 2.18 21.05
N ILE A 637 17.45 2.52 20.19
CA ILE A 637 16.58 3.69 20.38
C ILE A 637 15.82 3.60 21.71
N ASN A 638 15.25 2.44 22.02
CA ASN A 638 14.53 2.25 23.29
C ASN A 638 15.47 2.36 24.51
N SER A 639 16.72 1.90 24.40
CA SER A 639 17.71 1.98 25.48
C SER A 639 18.17 3.43 25.69
N VAL A 640 18.42 4.17 24.61
CA VAL A 640 18.71 5.62 24.66
C VAL A 640 17.53 6.40 25.24
N ALA A 641 16.30 6.04 24.86
CA ALA A 641 15.08 6.66 25.37
C ALA A 641 14.94 6.48 26.89
N GLN A 642 15.24 5.27 27.39
CA GLN A 642 15.21 4.98 28.81
C GLN A 642 16.22 5.83 29.59
N THR A 643 17.43 6.02 29.07
CA THR A 643 18.43 6.89 29.71
C THR A 643 17.99 8.35 29.72
N ILE A 644 17.63 8.90 28.55
CA ILE A 644 17.31 10.33 28.39
C ILE A 644 16.06 10.73 29.18
N ASN A 645 14.98 9.95 29.09
CA ASN A 645 13.72 10.32 29.74
C ASN A 645 13.76 10.23 31.27
N ASN A 646 14.75 9.49 31.82
CA ASN A 646 14.93 9.34 33.26
C ASN A 646 16.07 10.21 33.83
N ASP A 647 16.86 10.89 33.00
CA ASP A 647 17.91 11.81 33.47
C ASP A 647 17.27 13.13 33.97
N PRO A 648 17.34 13.43 35.29
CA PRO A 648 16.73 14.63 35.85
C PRO A 648 17.34 15.94 35.34
N GLU A 649 18.57 15.95 34.87
CA GLU A 649 19.24 17.16 34.36
C GLU A 649 18.75 17.54 32.96
N VAL A 650 18.33 16.55 32.16
CA VAL A 650 17.91 16.74 30.76
C VAL A 650 16.39 16.72 30.60
N LYS A 651 15.69 16.14 31.59
CA LYS A 651 14.23 16.05 31.64
C LYS A 651 13.57 17.40 31.34
N ASN A 652 12.52 17.36 30.51
CA ASN A 652 11.77 18.50 29.95
C ASN A 652 12.47 19.31 28.84
N ARG A 653 13.78 19.14 28.62
CA ARG A 653 14.51 19.77 27.49
C ARG A 653 14.67 18.81 26.31
N LEU A 654 14.92 17.54 26.56
CA LEU A 654 14.96 16.50 25.54
C LEU A 654 14.13 15.31 26.00
N SER A 655 13.34 14.76 25.09
CA SER A 655 12.61 13.51 25.32
C SER A 655 12.63 12.69 24.05
N LEU A 656 12.72 11.38 24.20
CA LEU A 656 12.77 10.43 23.09
C LEU A 656 11.71 9.35 23.31
N TYR A 657 10.80 9.18 22.35
CA TYR A 657 9.74 8.19 22.42
C TYR A 657 9.76 7.29 21.20
N PHE A 658 9.51 6.00 21.42
CA PHE A 658 9.27 5.02 20.38
C PHE A 658 7.81 4.57 20.47
N PHE A 659 7.01 4.92 19.46
CA PHE A 659 5.63 4.44 19.37
C PHE A 659 5.62 3.04 18.76
N LYS A 660 5.08 2.07 19.51
CA LYS A 660 4.92 0.71 19.00
C LYS A 660 3.77 0.61 17.99
N ASN A 661 3.80 -0.47 17.21
CA ASN A 661 2.78 -0.85 16.24
C ASN A 661 2.37 0.28 15.28
N TYR A 662 3.35 0.98 14.72
CA TYR A 662 3.09 2.02 13.72
C TYR A 662 2.19 1.50 12.58
N SER A 663 1.09 2.21 12.36
CA SER A 663 -0.01 1.87 11.45
C SER A 663 -0.53 3.12 10.74
N VAL A 664 -1.53 2.99 9.87
CA VAL A 664 -2.15 4.15 9.22
C VAL A 664 -2.87 5.01 10.25
N SER A 665 -3.62 4.40 11.17
CA SER A 665 -4.32 5.13 12.23
C SER A 665 -3.36 5.89 13.14
N LEU A 666 -2.20 5.30 13.46
CA LEU A 666 -1.19 6.03 14.24
C LEU A 666 -0.53 7.15 13.42
N ALA A 667 -0.27 6.92 12.13
CA ALA A 667 0.25 7.94 11.22
C ALA A 667 -0.69 9.14 11.09
N GLU A 668 -2.01 8.92 11.03
CA GLU A 668 -3.02 9.98 10.99
C GLU A 668 -3.03 10.87 12.25
N ARG A 669 -2.40 10.43 13.35
CA ARG A 669 -2.23 11.22 14.59
C ARG A 669 -0.86 11.90 14.65
N ILE A 670 0.20 11.15 14.31
CA ILE A 670 1.57 11.64 14.38
C ILE A 670 1.81 12.74 13.36
N ILE A 671 1.44 12.52 12.09
CA ILE A 671 1.77 13.44 10.99
C ILE A 671 1.21 14.86 11.23
N PRO A 672 -0.07 15.04 11.62
CA PRO A 672 -0.61 16.36 11.93
C PRO A 672 -0.05 17.01 13.20
N ALA A 673 0.65 16.27 14.06
CA ALA A 673 1.26 16.78 15.28
C ALA A 673 2.74 17.18 15.11
N SER A 674 3.42 16.68 14.07
CA SER A 674 4.86 16.89 13.91
C SER A 674 5.22 18.30 13.44
N ASP A 675 6.28 18.84 14.03
CA ASP A 675 6.87 20.11 13.61
C ASP A 675 7.95 19.87 12.54
N LEU A 676 8.80 18.87 12.76
CA LEU A 676 9.91 18.48 11.88
C LEU A 676 9.75 17.03 11.42
N SER A 677 10.04 16.80 10.14
CA SER A 677 9.91 15.51 9.47
C SER A 677 11.27 15.02 8.96
N GLU A 678 11.72 13.88 9.49
CA GLU A 678 13.01 13.25 9.18
C GLU A 678 12.94 12.44 7.87
N GLN A 679 13.59 12.96 6.82
CA GLN A 679 13.67 12.37 5.48
C GLN A 679 15.12 12.16 5.07
N ILE A 680 15.83 11.42 5.92
CA ILE A 680 17.28 11.33 5.93
C ILE A 680 17.82 10.04 5.31
N SER A 681 17.21 9.48 4.27
CA SER A 681 17.80 8.31 3.58
C SER A 681 19.15 8.67 2.95
N THR A 682 20.02 7.68 2.75
CA THR A 682 21.23 7.90 1.95
C THR A 682 20.83 8.23 0.52
N ALA A 683 21.39 9.30 -0.06
CA ALA A 683 21.01 9.74 -1.39
C ALA A 683 21.24 8.65 -2.44
N GLY A 684 20.23 8.42 -3.28
CA GLY A 684 20.20 7.36 -4.29
C GLY A 684 19.57 6.05 -3.83
N TYR A 685 19.06 5.94 -2.59
CA TYR A 685 18.48 4.69 -2.05
C TYR A 685 16.97 4.74 -1.84
N GLU A 686 16.37 5.90 -1.54
CA GLU A 686 14.92 6.03 -1.45
C GLU A 686 14.33 6.31 -2.85
N ALA A 687 13.58 5.35 -3.39
CA ALA A 687 12.97 5.48 -4.71
C ALA A 687 12.06 6.71 -4.83
N SER A 688 11.36 7.09 -3.77
CA SER A 688 10.46 8.25 -3.77
C SER A 688 10.17 8.72 -2.34
N GLY A 689 9.55 7.85 -1.55
CA GLY A 689 9.00 8.21 -0.24
C GLY A 689 7.66 8.94 -0.37
N THR A 690 6.66 8.51 0.41
CA THR A 690 5.35 9.18 0.51
C THR A 690 5.06 9.72 1.90
N GLY A 691 5.91 9.40 2.89
CA GLY A 691 5.81 9.97 4.23
C GLY A 691 6.13 11.46 4.24
N ASN A 692 7.23 11.83 3.57
CA ASN A 692 7.65 13.21 3.29
C ASN A 692 6.50 14.09 2.77
N MET A 693 5.75 13.61 1.77
CA MET A 693 4.61 14.33 1.19
C MET A 693 3.52 14.60 2.23
N LYS A 694 3.23 13.63 3.10
CA LYS A 694 2.18 13.76 4.13
C LYS A 694 2.57 14.79 5.18
N PHE A 695 3.82 14.76 5.62
CA PHE A 695 4.35 15.73 6.58
C PHE A 695 4.31 17.15 6.03
N ALA A 696 4.87 17.37 4.82
CA ALA A 696 4.86 18.70 4.20
C ALA A 696 3.44 19.21 3.94
N LEU A 697 2.51 18.35 3.48
CA LEU A 697 1.11 18.72 3.31
C LEU A 697 0.44 19.13 4.62
N ASN A 698 0.86 18.55 5.74
CA ASN A 698 0.39 18.92 7.08
C ASN A 698 1.21 20.05 7.73
N GLY A 699 2.14 20.68 7.02
CA GLY A 699 2.92 21.82 7.49
C GLY A 699 4.13 21.46 8.35
N ALA A 700 4.55 20.20 8.42
CA ALA A 700 5.84 19.87 9.03
C ALA A 700 6.97 20.30 8.08
N LEU A 701 8.01 20.94 8.62
CA LEU A 701 9.20 21.25 7.83
C LEU A 701 10.04 19.99 7.64
N THR A 702 10.63 19.85 6.46
CA THR A 702 11.44 18.68 6.14
C THR A 702 12.91 18.96 6.42
N ILE A 703 13.55 18.08 7.19
CA ILE A 703 15.00 17.90 7.20
C ILE A 703 15.32 16.63 6.42
N GLY A 704 16.21 16.71 5.44
CA GLY A 704 16.44 15.57 4.56
C GLY A 704 17.57 15.73 3.57
N THR A 705 17.90 14.62 2.94
CA THR A 705 18.86 14.55 1.83
C THR A 705 18.17 14.83 0.49
N MET A 706 18.97 15.15 -0.52
CA MET A 706 18.50 15.25 -1.91
C MET A 706 18.30 13.85 -2.49
N ASP A 707 17.26 13.16 -2.04
CA ASP A 707 16.92 11.79 -2.41
C ASP A 707 15.42 11.64 -2.73
N GLY A 708 15.08 10.67 -3.58
CA GLY A 708 13.70 10.36 -3.96
C GLY A 708 12.86 11.59 -4.33
N ALA A 709 11.66 11.68 -3.76
CA ALA A 709 10.73 12.79 -3.97
C ALA A 709 11.10 14.06 -3.19
N THR A 710 12.06 14.02 -2.26
CA THR A 710 12.52 15.21 -1.53
C THR A 710 13.14 16.23 -2.50
N ILE A 711 13.76 15.77 -3.59
CA ILE A 711 14.28 16.64 -4.66
C ILE A 711 13.15 17.43 -5.30
N GLU A 712 12.10 16.74 -5.72
CA GLU A 712 10.92 17.37 -6.34
C GLU A 712 10.21 18.28 -5.34
N MET A 713 10.15 17.90 -4.06
CA MET A 713 9.59 18.76 -3.01
C MET A 713 10.41 20.04 -2.86
N ALA A 714 11.74 19.97 -2.89
CA ALA A 714 12.60 21.16 -2.80
C ALA A 714 12.42 22.11 -4.01
N GLU A 715 12.12 21.56 -5.19
CA GLU A 715 11.80 22.36 -6.38
C GLU A 715 10.44 23.06 -6.25
N GLU A 716 9.40 22.37 -5.78
CA GLU A 716 8.07 22.96 -5.63
C GLU A 716 7.97 23.91 -4.44
N ILE A 717 8.46 23.49 -3.27
CA ILE A 717 8.39 24.22 -1.99
C ILE A 717 9.38 25.39 -1.96
N GLY A 718 10.48 25.30 -2.71
CA GLY A 718 11.63 26.18 -2.61
C GLY A 718 12.60 25.69 -1.53
N ARG A 719 13.87 25.46 -1.91
CA ARG A 719 14.92 24.92 -1.04
C ARG A 719 15.11 25.73 0.24
N GLU A 720 14.87 27.03 0.20
CA GLU A 720 14.95 27.93 1.36
C GLU A 720 13.90 27.65 2.45
N ASN A 721 12.85 26.88 2.14
CA ASN A 721 11.80 26.51 3.09
C ASN A 721 11.94 25.06 3.61
N MET A 722 13.09 24.43 3.36
CA MET A 722 13.47 23.08 3.81
C MET A 722 14.88 23.09 4.40
N PHE A 723 15.23 22.05 5.16
CA PHE A 723 16.56 21.85 5.73
C PHE A 723 17.28 20.72 5.00
N ILE A 724 17.89 21.04 3.86
CA ILE A 724 18.58 20.07 3.01
C ILE A 724 20.05 19.94 3.41
N PHE A 725 20.53 18.71 3.59
CA PHE A 725 21.92 18.43 3.96
C PHE A 725 22.47 17.18 3.27
N GLY A 726 23.77 16.95 3.49
CA GLY A 726 24.44 15.70 3.17
C GLY A 726 24.85 15.56 1.71
N LEU A 727 25.44 14.40 1.41
CA LEU A 727 25.93 14.05 0.09
C LEU A 727 24.78 13.86 -0.92
N SER A 728 25.02 14.25 -2.16
CA SER A 728 24.22 13.86 -3.32
C SER A 728 24.46 12.40 -3.71
N ALA A 729 23.56 11.82 -4.53
CA ALA A 729 23.72 10.44 -5.02
C ALA A 729 25.02 10.23 -5.82
N GLU A 730 25.50 11.25 -6.54
CA GLU A 730 26.76 11.21 -7.27
C GLU A 730 27.96 11.24 -6.32
N GLU A 731 27.92 12.08 -5.28
CA GLU A 731 28.97 12.15 -4.26
C GLU A 731 29.03 10.86 -3.43
N VAL A 732 27.89 10.25 -3.09
CA VAL A 732 27.85 8.92 -2.42
C VAL A 732 28.56 7.87 -3.28
N ARG A 733 28.24 7.79 -4.58
CA ARG A 733 28.90 6.84 -5.49
C ARG A 733 30.39 7.11 -5.62
N SER A 734 30.76 8.37 -5.80
CA SER A 734 32.16 8.79 -5.94
C SER A 734 32.97 8.46 -4.68
N LEU A 735 32.40 8.71 -3.50
CA LEU A 735 33.02 8.41 -2.21
C LEU A 735 33.24 6.90 -2.03
N ARG A 736 32.26 6.08 -2.41
CA ARG A 736 32.37 4.61 -2.37
C ARG A 736 33.44 4.10 -3.33
N HIS A 737 33.44 4.55 -4.58
CA HIS A 737 34.45 4.17 -5.58
C HIS A 737 35.85 4.66 -5.21
N GLY A 738 35.96 5.80 -4.55
CA GLY A 738 37.22 6.38 -4.09
C GLY A 738 37.84 5.69 -2.87
N GLY A 739 37.25 4.60 -2.36
CA GLY A 739 37.75 3.89 -1.18
C GLY A 739 37.34 4.56 0.12
N TYR A 740 36.03 4.72 0.35
CA TYR A 740 35.45 5.28 1.58
C TYR A 740 36.07 4.66 2.85
N GLN A 741 36.57 5.51 3.75
CA GLN A 741 37.20 5.14 5.02
C GLN A 741 36.40 5.71 6.21
N PRO A 742 35.41 4.98 6.74
CA PRO A 742 34.56 5.46 7.84
C PRO A 742 35.34 5.79 9.12
N GLU A 743 36.42 5.05 9.38
CA GLU A 743 37.30 5.22 10.56
C GLU A 743 37.81 6.65 10.69
N LYS A 744 38.15 7.31 9.58
CA LYS A 744 38.61 8.71 9.58
C LYS A 744 37.54 9.66 10.11
N TYR A 745 36.29 9.49 9.70
CA TYR A 745 35.18 10.33 10.17
C TYR A 745 34.96 10.15 11.68
N TYR A 746 35.11 8.93 12.18
CA TYR A 746 35.05 8.60 13.60
C TYR A 746 36.23 9.17 14.40
N GLU A 747 37.45 9.19 13.86
CA GLU A 747 38.64 9.72 14.54
C GLU A 747 38.69 11.26 14.52
N GLU A 748 38.28 11.89 13.42
CA GLU A 748 38.42 13.33 13.21
C GLU A 748 37.29 14.17 13.84
N ASN A 749 36.12 13.58 14.11
CA ASN A 749 34.98 14.29 14.70
C ASN A 749 34.77 13.92 16.18
N PRO A 750 35.10 14.81 17.14
CA PRO A 750 35.04 14.49 18.57
C PRO A 750 33.63 14.16 19.10
N GLU A 751 32.58 14.80 18.56
CA GLU A 751 31.21 14.54 18.99
C GLU A 751 30.71 13.19 18.49
N LEU A 752 31.05 12.84 17.24
CA LEU A 752 30.76 11.52 16.67
C LEU A 752 31.51 10.43 17.43
N HIS A 753 32.80 10.67 17.70
CA HIS A 753 33.66 9.76 18.46
C HIS A 753 33.05 9.45 19.82
N LEU A 754 32.63 10.49 20.55
CA LEU A 754 31.98 10.34 21.84
C LEU A 754 30.66 9.57 21.74
N ALA A 755 29.78 9.94 20.82
CA ALA A 755 28.47 9.29 20.66
C ALA A 755 28.60 7.80 20.35
N LEU A 756 29.52 7.42 19.46
CA LEU A 756 29.79 6.02 19.12
C LEU A 756 30.46 5.27 20.27
N ASN A 757 31.36 5.90 21.03
CA ASN A 757 31.95 5.30 22.23
C ASN A 757 30.91 5.05 23.31
N MET A 758 29.95 5.95 23.53
CA MET A 758 28.87 5.70 24.48
C MET A 758 28.04 4.46 24.10
N ILE A 759 27.81 4.24 22.80
CA ILE A 759 27.14 3.03 22.31
C ILE A 759 28.02 1.78 22.53
N ARG A 760 29.30 1.84 22.13
CA ARG A 760 30.26 0.73 22.24
C ARG A 760 30.54 0.33 23.69
N ASP A 761 30.69 1.32 24.57
CA ASP A 761 31.12 1.18 25.96
C ASP A 761 29.91 0.94 26.90
N ASN A 762 28.76 0.54 26.33
CA ASN A 762 27.57 0.07 27.04
C ASN A 762 26.86 1.13 27.90
N TYR A 763 27.06 2.42 27.63
CA TYR A 763 26.46 3.50 28.43
C TYR A 763 24.93 3.41 28.49
N PHE A 764 24.29 3.04 27.36
CA PHE A 764 22.83 2.94 27.25
C PHE A 764 22.26 1.58 27.69
N ASN A 765 23.10 0.56 27.86
CA ASN A 765 22.67 -0.74 28.38
C ASN A 765 23.81 -1.45 29.16
N PRO A 766 24.07 -1.05 30.41
CA PRO A 766 25.17 -1.61 31.21
C PRO A 766 24.93 -3.07 31.62
N ASN A 767 23.70 -3.57 31.54
CA ASN A 767 23.32 -4.91 31.97
C ASN A 767 23.60 -5.99 30.90
N GLU A 768 23.81 -5.59 29.64
CA GLU A 768 24.10 -6.49 28.52
C GLU A 768 25.36 -6.01 27.76
N PRO A 769 26.56 -6.16 28.33
CA PRO A 769 27.79 -5.66 27.71
C PRO A 769 28.03 -6.28 26.32
N GLY A 770 28.41 -5.45 25.35
CA GLY A 770 28.69 -5.84 23.97
C GLY A 770 27.45 -5.91 23.07
N LEU A 771 26.24 -5.69 23.60
CA LEU A 771 24.99 -5.80 22.84
C LEU A 771 25.00 -4.95 21.55
N PHE A 772 25.52 -3.72 21.62
CA PHE A 772 25.54 -2.80 20.48
C PHE A 772 26.86 -2.79 19.70
N ALA A 773 27.81 -3.69 20.02
CA ALA A 773 29.05 -3.83 19.26
C ALA A 773 28.84 -4.08 17.75
N PRO A 774 27.81 -4.85 17.30
CA PRO A 774 27.55 -5.01 15.87
C PRO A 774 27.26 -3.68 15.14
N ILE A 775 26.61 -2.72 15.80
CA ILE A 775 26.34 -1.40 15.22
C ILE A 775 27.64 -0.63 15.00
N PHE A 776 28.48 -0.56 16.05
CA PHE A 776 29.79 0.10 15.97
C PHE A 776 30.65 -0.55 14.88
N ASN A 777 30.71 -1.88 14.87
CA ASN A 777 31.50 -2.63 13.89
C ASN A 777 31.01 -2.38 12.47
N ALA A 778 29.70 -2.40 12.20
CA ALA A 778 29.16 -2.11 10.87
C ALA A 778 29.52 -0.70 10.37
N LEU A 779 29.48 0.30 11.26
CA LEU A 779 29.80 1.69 10.90
C LEU A 779 31.30 1.95 10.77
N VAL A 780 32.12 1.51 11.72
CA VAL A 780 33.53 1.91 11.78
C VAL A 780 34.41 0.94 10.98
N HIS A 781 34.22 -0.37 11.16
CA HIS A 781 35.09 -1.40 10.57
C HIS A 781 34.46 -2.13 9.37
N GLY A 782 33.13 -2.10 9.24
CA GLY A 782 32.33 -2.79 8.23
C GLY A 782 32.10 -1.98 6.95
N GLY A 783 32.77 -0.83 6.83
CA GLY A 783 32.73 0.01 5.63
C GLY A 783 31.51 0.93 5.51
N ASP A 784 30.65 0.98 6.54
CA ASP A 784 29.45 1.83 6.63
C ASP A 784 28.69 1.89 5.30
N GLN A 785 27.90 0.85 5.04
CA GLN A 785 27.19 0.69 3.77
C GLN A 785 26.36 1.95 3.42
N TYR A 786 25.87 2.61 4.47
CA TYR A 786 25.09 3.83 4.51
C TYR A 786 25.78 5.13 4.10
N CYS A 787 27.11 5.20 4.10
CA CYS A 787 27.86 6.47 4.23
C CYS A 787 27.29 7.35 5.36
N LEU A 788 26.78 6.74 6.42
CA LEU A 788 26.16 7.39 7.56
C LEU A 788 27.13 8.32 8.28
N LEU A 789 28.38 7.91 8.48
CA LEU A 789 29.38 8.72 9.18
C LEU A 789 29.80 9.94 8.36
N ALA A 790 29.74 9.85 7.03
CA ALA A 790 30.05 10.97 6.15
C ALA A 790 29.01 12.10 6.26
N ASP A 791 27.74 11.74 6.46
CA ASP A 791 26.63 12.69 6.58
C ASP A 791 26.39 13.20 8.01
N TYR A 792 27.10 12.66 9.01
CA TYR A 792 26.90 13.03 10.41
C TYR A 792 27.10 14.53 10.66
N ALA A 793 28.25 15.10 10.31
CA ALA A 793 28.51 16.52 10.59
C ALA A 793 27.57 17.48 9.82
N PRO A 794 27.31 17.28 8.51
CA PRO A 794 26.29 18.04 7.79
C PRO A 794 24.90 17.97 8.44
N TYR A 795 24.50 16.78 8.93
CA TYR A 795 23.21 16.59 9.61
C TYR A 795 23.12 17.38 10.91
N ILE A 796 24.16 17.30 11.76
CA ILE A 796 24.22 18.07 13.03
C ILE A 796 24.15 19.58 12.76
N LYS A 797 24.80 20.06 11.69
CA LYS A 797 24.73 21.47 11.29
C LYS A 797 23.31 21.86 10.86
N ALA A 798 22.66 21.07 10.00
CA ALA A 798 21.28 21.33 9.59
C ALA A 798 20.29 21.31 10.76
N GLN A 799 20.48 20.42 11.73
CA GLN A 799 19.69 20.39 12.97
C GLN A 799 19.87 21.64 13.85
N SER A 800 21.04 22.27 13.77
CA SER A 800 21.28 23.57 14.44
C SER A 800 20.52 24.70 13.73
N ASP A 801 20.45 24.68 12.40
CA ASP A 801 19.68 25.66 11.61
C ASP A 801 18.16 25.50 11.84
N VAL A 802 17.69 24.26 12.06
CA VAL A 802 16.31 23.97 12.52
C VAL A 802 16.04 24.67 13.85
N GLU A 803 16.94 24.52 14.83
CA GLU A 803 16.78 25.12 16.16
C GLU A 803 16.73 26.65 16.07
N GLU A 804 17.64 27.26 15.31
CA GLU A 804 17.67 28.71 15.10
C GLU A 804 16.36 29.21 14.46
N THR A 805 15.88 28.54 13.42
CA THR A 805 14.64 28.90 12.73
C THR A 805 13.42 28.74 13.65
N TYR A 806 13.36 27.67 14.46
CA TYR A 806 12.23 27.42 15.36
C TYR A 806 12.09 28.46 16.48
N ARG A 807 13.19 29.13 16.87
CA ARG A 807 13.15 30.27 17.79
C ARG A 807 12.43 31.48 17.16
N ASN A 808 12.52 31.64 15.84
CA ASN A 808 11.76 32.64 15.09
C ASN A 808 10.40 32.07 14.64
N LYS A 809 9.41 32.11 15.54
CA LYS A 809 8.06 31.55 15.30
C LYS A 809 7.36 32.08 14.04
N PRO A 810 7.33 33.40 13.77
CA PRO A 810 6.72 33.90 12.53
C PRO A 810 7.35 33.32 11.27
N GLU A 811 8.68 33.20 11.23
CA GLU A 811 9.38 32.63 10.07
C GLU A 811 9.13 31.12 9.94
N TRP A 812 9.16 30.38 11.05
CA TRP A 812 8.83 28.95 11.06
C TRP A 812 7.43 28.68 10.51
N ILE A 813 6.43 29.43 10.98
CA ILE A 813 5.04 29.29 10.53
C ILE A 813 4.90 29.71 9.07
N ARG A 814 5.58 30.78 8.63
CA ARG A 814 5.61 31.19 7.23
C ARG A 814 6.13 30.05 6.33
N LYS A 815 7.27 29.44 6.68
CA LYS A 815 7.82 28.28 5.95
C LYS A 815 6.84 27.10 5.96
N SER A 816 6.20 26.84 7.10
CA SER A 816 5.22 25.76 7.28
C SER A 816 4.01 25.91 6.35
N ILE A 817 3.44 27.11 6.26
CA ILE A 817 2.35 27.44 5.34
C ILE A 817 2.81 27.28 3.89
N LEU A 818 4.00 27.77 3.54
CA LEU A 818 4.54 27.65 2.17
C LEU A 818 4.80 26.19 1.76
N ASN A 819 5.22 25.33 2.69
CA ASN A 819 5.32 23.89 2.44
C ASN A 819 3.96 23.37 1.99
N THR A 820 2.91 23.52 2.81
CA THR A 820 1.55 23.06 2.46
C THR A 820 1.01 23.69 1.18
N ALA A 821 1.22 24.99 0.98
CA ALA A 821 0.74 25.73 -0.19
C ALA A 821 1.30 25.17 -1.50
N ARG A 822 2.52 24.62 -1.48
CA ARG A 822 3.27 24.18 -2.66
C ARG A 822 3.26 22.66 -2.83
N MET A 823 2.32 21.95 -2.20
CA MET A 823 2.22 20.48 -2.30
C MET A 823 1.28 19.97 -3.40
N GLY A 824 0.69 20.84 -4.23
CA GLY A 824 -0.30 20.46 -5.26
C GLY A 824 0.11 19.26 -6.12
N LYS A 825 1.33 19.30 -6.66
CA LYS A 825 1.93 18.25 -7.50
C LYS A 825 1.93 16.86 -6.87
N PHE A 826 1.94 16.74 -5.55
CA PHE A 826 2.05 15.47 -4.83
C PHE A 826 0.70 14.83 -4.48
N SER A 827 -0.40 15.32 -5.07
CA SER A 827 -1.67 14.59 -5.05
C SER A 827 -1.55 13.25 -5.80
N SER A 828 -2.14 12.20 -5.25
CA SER A 828 -2.29 10.93 -5.98
C SER A 828 -3.24 11.06 -7.18
N ASP A 829 -4.10 12.07 -7.23
CA ASP A 829 -4.98 12.32 -8.38
C ASP A 829 -4.16 12.67 -9.62
N ARG A 830 -3.13 13.52 -9.47
CA ARG A 830 -2.19 13.87 -10.54
C ARG A 830 -1.46 12.64 -11.06
N ALA A 831 -0.95 11.79 -10.15
CA ALA A 831 -0.30 10.53 -10.52
C ALA A 831 -1.26 9.62 -11.30
N ILE A 832 -2.51 9.46 -10.86
CA ILE A 832 -3.51 8.66 -11.57
C ILE A 832 -3.83 9.22 -12.96
N GLN A 833 -3.90 10.55 -13.13
CA GLN A 833 -4.08 11.17 -14.45
C GLN A 833 -2.89 10.89 -15.38
N GLU A 834 -1.65 10.91 -14.86
CA GLU A 834 -0.46 10.54 -15.63
C GLU A 834 -0.50 9.07 -16.05
N TYR A 835 -0.79 8.14 -15.13
CA TYR A 835 -0.95 6.73 -15.47
C TYR A 835 -2.08 6.49 -16.49
N ALA A 836 -3.23 7.15 -16.30
CA ALA A 836 -4.35 7.04 -17.22
C ALA A 836 -3.98 7.48 -18.65
N LYS A 837 -3.11 8.48 -18.78
CA LYS A 837 -2.64 9.00 -20.07
C LYS A 837 -1.51 8.17 -20.69
N PHE A 838 -0.51 7.79 -19.91
CA PHE A 838 0.74 7.23 -20.43
C PHE A 838 0.84 5.71 -20.38
N ALA A 839 0.08 5.05 -19.49
CA ALA A 839 0.13 3.60 -19.33
C ALA A 839 -1.19 2.90 -19.67
N TRP A 840 -2.34 3.47 -19.29
CA TRP A 840 -3.60 2.72 -19.35
C TRP A 840 -4.50 3.09 -20.53
N ASP A 841 -4.41 4.33 -21.02
CA ASP A 841 -5.35 4.90 -21.99
C ASP A 841 -6.82 4.71 -21.58
N ILE A 842 -7.13 5.11 -20.34
CA ILE A 842 -8.48 5.02 -19.77
C ILE A 842 -9.13 6.40 -19.66
N LYS A 843 -10.47 6.43 -19.69
CA LYS A 843 -11.27 7.66 -19.59
C LYS A 843 -12.21 7.61 -18.39
N PRO A 844 -12.50 8.76 -17.74
CA PRO A 844 -13.50 8.83 -16.69
C PRO A 844 -14.89 8.44 -17.19
N VAL A 845 -15.68 7.80 -16.34
CA VAL A 845 -17.07 7.43 -16.61
C VAL A 845 -17.95 7.91 -15.46
N LYS A 846 -18.69 8.98 -15.71
CA LYS A 846 -19.59 9.59 -14.72
C LYS A 846 -20.77 8.69 -14.43
N ILE A 847 -21.12 8.57 -13.16
CA ILE A 847 -22.28 7.80 -12.70
C ILE A 847 -23.42 8.76 -12.39
N GLU A 848 -24.42 8.82 -13.27
CA GLU A 848 -25.60 9.66 -13.06
C GLU A 848 -26.69 8.88 -12.32
N LEU A 849 -27.17 9.46 -11.21
CA LEU A 849 -28.34 8.97 -10.50
C LEU A 849 -29.61 9.65 -11.03
N PRO A 850 -30.74 8.93 -11.19
CA PRO A 850 -32.05 9.52 -11.43
C PRO A 850 -32.36 10.58 -10.37
N GLU A 851 -33.06 11.66 -10.71
CA GLU A 851 -33.37 12.76 -9.76
C GLU A 851 -34.03 12.28 -8.47
N GLU A 852 -34.89 11.26 -8.57
CA GLU A 852 -35.58 10.63 -7.43
C GLU A 852 -34.63 9.85 -6.50
N GLU A 853 -33.47 9.40 -7.01
CA GLU A 853 -32.43 8.69 -6.24
C GLU A 853 -31.27 9.60 -5.81
N ARG A 854 -31.23 10.85 -6.31
CA ARG A 854 -30.27 11.85 -5.86
C ARG A 854 -30.64 12.21 -4.43
N ILE A 855 -29.90 11.64 -3.47
CA ILE A 855 -30.04 12.04 -2.08
C ILE A 855 -29.62 13.50 -2.00
N THR A 856 -30.59 14.41 -1.93
CA THR A 856 -30.34 15.84 -1.85
C THR A 856 -29.49 16.07 -0.60
N PRO A 857 -28.34 16.75 -0.70
CA PRO A 857 -27.67 17.24 0.49
C PRO A 857 -28.63 18.24 1.15
N LEU A 858 -28.98 17.98 2.41
CA LEU A 858 -29.57 18.99 3.30
C LEU A 858 -28.50 20.02 3.66
#